data_AF-A0A6V8DRF5-F1
#
_entry.id   AF-A0A6V8DRF5-F1
#
_cell.length_a   1.000
_cell.length_b   1.000
_cell.length_c   1.000
_cell.angle_alpha   90.00
_cell.angle_beta   90.00
_cell.angle_gamma   90.00
#
_symmetry.space_group_name_H-M   'P 1'
#
loop_
_entity.id
_entity.type
_entity.pdbx_description
1 polymer ?
#
loop_
_entity_poly.entity_id
_entity_poly.type
_entity_poly.pdbx_seq_one_letter_code
_entity_poly.pdbx_strand_id
1 'polypeptide(L)'
;MMDRSNQPPMRAVAMCSILLTALLVPLVGATHSNIGETTTGWAPLSDSQDHPLIDTYSPIIQASIAHHSDVSIYSEDQLSAVQQWVVFSNHNLGVDAGHLRGAQLVDFNTQEAQSVLHDWQTSGLIEAAYPLIERDMEPRWTPNDPKFGEQWHLVNTGQTGGISGEDVNITGTWNTYKGSGIVIGIVDDGLDWNHPDISTYYDSTLDYDFCNDDGDPTPTSNNAHGTAAGGVAAATGNNGVGVTGAAPEASLVGLQLISCSTTDIRESNTLGHERQDIDIYSNSWGPSDDGETLSGPGPLMLAAIEADALQGRNGKGNIITWAAGNGLDDDDNSNYDGYANLRYTIAVTAVDHKGRQSYYAEPGANILVASPSNGDGESITTTDIEGSGGYSNSDYTSTFGGTSSATPLVSGIIALMFEANANLTWRDVQHILVETSRQNDANDASWATNGAGHLVSHKYGYGVIDAGAAVAAAVNWTPSEAEISTTSGTIETNLAIPDNTGEVVYSNTTVSDAIQIENIDVIVDLPHTFRGDMELILTSPSGSQSVLAEKHDDSGNNFNNWRFGTVQHWGEDSRGEWSLSLEDQGNGDSGTLDEWELIIYGTQMILDSDGDNLTDTNETDVYGTDPNDIDTDDDELNDGLEVLVYGTDPLSMDTDMDGLDDGVEVLVNGTDPLDNDTDDDLLSDGDEVNIYGTNPLVFDADSDGDG
;
A
#
# COMPACT_ATOMS: atom_id res chain seq x y z
N MET A 1 -64.05 -29.50 6.22
CA MET A 1 -64.95 -29.40 7.40
C MET A 1 -64.51 -28.16 8.16
N MET A 2 -65.38 -27.12 8.19
CA MET A 2 -65.43 -25.93 9.09
C MET A 2 -64.09 -25.27 9.47
N ASP A 3 -63.66 -24.10 8.97
CA ASP A 3 -64.25 -22.75 8.81
C ASP A 3 -64.61 -21.97 10.11
N ARG A 4 -64.03 -20.77 10.17
CA ARG A 4 -64.30 -19.52 10.94
C ARG A 4 -63.84 -19.37 12.39
N SER A 5 -62.87 -18.48 12.59
CA SER A 5 -63.08 -17.04 12.88
C SER A 5 -61.74 -16.40 13.34
N ASN A 6 -61.41 -15.11 13.20
CA ASN A 6 -61.86 -13.96 12.41
C ASN A 6 -60.74 -12.89 12.58
N GLN A 7 -60.09 -12.52 11.47
CA GLN A 7 -59.69 -11.14 11.06
C GLN A 7 -58.75 -10.22 11.91
N PRO A 8 -58.07 -9.24 11.25
CA PRO A 8 -56.74 -8.62 11.56
C PRO A 8 -56.91 -7.16 12.11
N PRO A 9 -56.04 -6.12 11.94
CA PRO A 9 -54.63 -5.96 11.45
C PRO A 9 -53.76 -5.00 12.33
N MET A 10 -52.51 -4.70 11.94
CA MET A 10 -51.99 -3.31 11.75
C MET A 10 -50.46 -3.25 11.58
N ARG A 11 -50.00 -2.88 10.37
CA ARG A 11 -48.86 -1.97 10.20
C ARG A 11 -49.29 -0.57 10.68
N ALA A 12 -48.29 0.23 11.06
CA ALA A 12 -48.33 1.66 11.44
C ALA A 12 -48.66 1.96 12.92
N VAL A 13 -47.60 2.24 13.69
CA VAL A 13 -47.36 3.41 14.58
C VAL A 13 -45.92 3.23 15.08
N ALA A 14 -44.90 3.73 14.37
CA ALA A 14 -44.05 4.89 14.70
C ALA A 14 -42.58 4.38 14.64
N MET A 15 -41.63 4.82 13.80
CA MET A 15 -41.39 6.16 13.22
C MET A 15 -41.72 7.26 14.21
N CYS A 16 -40.94 7.30 15.28
CA CYS A 16 -40.65 8.44 16.18
C CYS A 16 -40.11 7.86 17.49
N SER A 17 -38.82 7.48 17.56
CA SER A 17 -38.09 7.26 18.83
C SER A 17 -36.56 7.24 18.68
N ILE A 18 -36.00 7.69 17.54
CA ILE A 18 -34.56 8.00 17.40
C ILE A 18 -34.47 9.43 16.84
N LEU A 19 -35.01 10.36 17.62
CA LEU A 19 -34.94 11.82 17.47
C LEU A 19 -35.66 12.38 18.70
N LEU A 20 -34.97 12.35 19.85
CA LEU A 20 -35.17 13.17 21.07
C LEU A 20 -34.40 12.54 22.25
N THR A 21 -33.07 12.54 22.19
CA THR A 21 -32.19 12.61 23.39
C THR A 21 -30.91 13.43 23.14
N ALA A 22 -30.89 14.22 22.07
CA ALA A 22 -30.14 15.47 22.01
C ALA A 22 -31.20 16.59 22.11
N LEU A 23 -30.92 17.66 22.85
CA LEU A 23 -31.83 18.76 23.26
C LEU A 23 -32.59 18.51 24.56
N LEU A 24 -31.89 18.72 25.68
CA LEU A 24 -32.39 19.36 26.90
C LEU A 24 -31.19 19.84 27.73
N VAL A 25 -30.48 20.85 27.20
CA VAL A 25 -29.64 21.74 28.01
C VAL A 25 -30.60 22.75 28.66
N PRO A 26 -30.61 22.93 29.98
CA PRO A 26 -31.31 24.06 30.57
C PRO A 26 -30.49 25.33 30.32
N LEU A 27 -31.08 26.28 29.59
CA LEU A 27 -30.74 27.71 29.70
C LEU A 27 -30.79 28.10 31.19
N VAL A 28 -29.63 28.43 31.74
CA VAL A 28 -29.51 29.31 32.91
C VAL A 28 -28.64 30.46 32.44
N GLY A 29 -29.25 31.65 32.39
CA GLY A 29 -28.61 32.87 31.93
C GLY A 29 -27.31 33.15 32.68
N ALA A 30 -26.31 33.57 31.91
CA ALA A 30 -25.07 34.11 32.41
C ALA A 30 -25.37 35.32 33.31
N THR A 31 -25.04 35.18 34.59
CA THR A 31 -24.56 36.31 35.38
C THR A 31 -23.11 36.02 35.65
N HIS A 32 -22.23 36.90 35.15
CA HIS A 32 -20.79 36.86 35.31
C HIS A 32 -20.33 36.29 36.66
N SER A 33 -19.55 35.22 36.58
CA SER A 33 -18.52 34.94 37.56
C SER A 33 -17.30 34.45 36.80
N ASN A 34 -16.24 35.26 36.77
CA ASN A 34 -14.90 34.88 36.34
C ASN A 34 -14.57 33.44 36.77
N ILE A 35 -14.56 32.51 35.82
CA ILE A 35 -13.92 31.21 35.99
C ILE A 35 -12.71 31.28 35.07
N GLY A 36 -11.55 31.49 35.68
CA GLY A 36 -10.29 31.53 34.94
C GLY A 36 -10.07 30.21 34.22
N GLU A 37 -9.78 30.30 32.94
CA GLU A 37 -9.12 29.25 32.19
C GLU A 37 -7.91 28.74 32.98
N THR A 38 -7.90 27.46 33.31
CA THR A 38 -6.65 26.76 33.61
C THR A 38 -6.13 26.18 32.30
N THR A 39 -5.65 27.05 31.41
CA THR A 39 -4.65 26.65 30.42
C THR A 39 -3.43 26.20 31.22
N THR A 40 -3.11 24.91 31.20
CA THR A 40 -1.81 24.38 31.63
C THR A 40 -0.76 24.84 30.62
N GLY A 41 -0.45 26.14 30.65
CA GLY A 41 0.45 26.79 29.71
C GLY A 41 1.87 26.32 29.95
N TRP A 42 2.31 25.33 29.19
CA TRP A 42 3.73 25.14 28.91
C TRP A 42 4.02 25.83 27.59
N ALA A 43 5.04 26.68 27.54
CA ALA A 43 5.45 27.31 26.29
C ALA A 43 6.50 26.40 25.63
N PRO A 44 6.21 25.70 24.52
CA PRO A 44 7.26 25.04 23.75
C PRO A 44 8.32 26.07 23.33
N LEU A 45 9.50 25.59 22.91
CA LEU A 45 10.56 26.45 22.39
C LEU A 45 9.97 27.41 21.33
N SER A 46 9.87 28.70 21.67
CA SER A 46 9.23 29.68 20.79
C SER A 46 10.18 30.04 19.66
N ASP A 47 9.75 29.86 18.41
CA ASP A 47 10.49 30.30 17.20
C ASP A 47 10.67 31.82 17.12
N SER A 48 9.95 32.59 17.95
CA SER A 48 9.93 34.06 17.96
C SER A 48 10.91 34.74 18.93
N GLN A 49 11.68 33.97 19.71
CA GLN A 49 12.64 34.50 20.70
C GLN A 49 14.08 34.12 20.33
N ASP A 50 15.02 35.06 20.52
CA ASP A 50 16.47 34.78 20.44
C ASP A 50 16.85 33.79 21.56
N HIS A 51 17.42 32.63 21.20
CA HIS A 51 17.88 31.59 22.14
C HIS A 51 19.41 31.50 22.12
N PRO A 52 20.13 32.40 22.83
CA PRO A 52 21.57 32.57 22.67
C PRO A 52 22.42 31.34 23.04
N LEU A 53 21.88 30.32 23.73
CA LEU A 53 22.53 29.02 23.91
C LEU A 53 22.09 28.02 22.85
N ILE A 54 20.79 27.79 22.67
CA ILE A 54 20.26 26.74 21.79
C ILE A 54 20.61 27.02 20.33
N ASP A 55 20.61 28.28 19.91
CA ASP A 55 20.99 28.72 18.56
C ASP A 55 22.46 28.41 18.22
N THR A 56 23.28 28.08 19.22
CA THR A 56 24.68 27.68 19.02
C THR A 56 24.86 26.19 18.71
N TYR A 57 23.82 25.37 18.87
CA TYR A 57 23.85 23.94 18.56
C TYR A 57 23.60 23.65 17.07
N SER A 58 23.78 22.39 16.66
CA SER A 58 23.39 21.98 15.30
C SER A 58 21.87 21.93 15.16
N PRO A 59 21.32 22.13 13.94
CA PRO A 59 19.88 22.09 13.72
C PRO A 59 19.19 20.80 14.23
N ILE A 60 19.86 19.65 14.13
CA ILE A 60 19.33 18.36 14.64
C ILE A 60 19.18 18.37 16.16
N ILE A 61 20.12 18.98 16.88
CA ILE A 61 20.04 19.09 18.34
C ILE A 61 18.95 20.09 18.72
N GLN A 62 18.82 21.21 18.00
CA GLN A 62 17.75 22.19 18.22
C GLN A 62 16.36 21.55 18.05
N ALA A 63 16.15 20.83 16.94
CA ALA A 63 14.92 20.10 16.67
C ALA A 63 14.62 19.05 17.76
N SER A 64 15.64 18.33 18.23
CA SER A 64 15.49 17.36 19.31
C SER A 64 15.11 18.01 20.65
N ILE A 65 15.70 19.17 20.98
CA ILE A 65 15.34 19.92 22.19
C ILE A 65 13.90 20.44 22.06
N ALA A 66 13.51 21.00 20.91
CA ALA A 66 12.15 21.45 20.66
C ALA A 66 11.13 20.32 20.84
N HIS A 67 11.36 19.18 20.19
CA HIS A 67 10.52 17.99 20.30
C HIS A 67 10.40 17.50 21.75
N HIS A 68 11.51 17.34 22.47
CA HIS A 68 11.45 16.84 23.85
C HIS A 68 10.95 17.88 24.86
N SER A 69 11.04 19.17 24.56
CA SER A 69 10.51 20.23 25.43
C SER A 69 9.01 20.43 25.28
N ASP A 70 8.40 19.85 24.25
CA ASP A 70 6.95 19.77 24.13
C ASP A 70 6.41 18.73 25.13
N VAL A 71 5.75 19.19 26.20
CA VAL A 71 5.24 18.30 27.24
C VAL A 71 4.02 17.49 26.78
N SER A 72 3.35 17.88 25.68
CA SER A 72 2.14 17.20 25.19
C SER A 72 2.41 15.80 24.65
N ILE A 73 3.66 15.50 24.27
CA ILE A 73 4.05 14.18 23.76
C ILE A 73 4.20 13.12 24.85
N TYR A 74 4.07 13.50 26.13
CA TYR A 74 4.22 12.63 27.28
C TYR A 74 2.89 12.42 28.01
N SER A 75 2.65 11.21 28.51
CA SER A 75 1.46 10.93 29.31
C SER A 75 1.55 11.55 30.71
N GLU A 76 0.39 11.78 31.35
CA GLU A 76 0.34 12.29 32.74
C GLU A 76 1.11 11.37 33.72
N ASP A 77 1.07 10.05 33.51
CA ASP A 77 1.80 9.07 34.31
C ASP A 77 3.32 9.21 34.13
N GLN A 78 3.79 9.47 32.90
CA GLN A 78 5.20 9.72 32.63
C GLN A 78 5.65 11.01 33.33
N LEU A 79 4.92 12.11 33.13
CA LEU A 79 5.25 13.43 33.68
C LEU A 79 5.23 13.45 35.22
N SER A 80 4.26 12.78 35.84
CA SER A 80 4.15 12.69 37.30
C SER A 80 5.23 11.82 37.96
N ALA A 81 5.92 10.98 37.18
CA ALA A 81 7.07 10.18 37.62
C ALA A 81 8.42 10.90 37.46
N VAL A 82 8.49 12.03 36.74
CA VAL A 82 9.73 12.74 36.43
C VAL A 82 10.29 13.45 37.66
N GLN A 83 11.44 12.99 38.16
CA GLN A 83 12.15 13.64 39.27
C GLN A 83 13.23 14.62 38.80
N GLN A 84 13.69 14.50 37.57
CA GLN A 84 14.82 15.26 37.03
C GLN A 84 14.50 15.78 35.63
N TRP A 85 14.91 17.01 35.37
CA TRP A 85 14.72 17.70 34.09
C TRP A 85 16.05 18.16 33.55
N VAL A 86 16.18 18.15 32.22
CA VAL A 86 17.28 18.84 31.55
C VAL A 86 16.83 20.26 31.27
N VAL A 87 17.63 21.23 31.70
CA VAL A 87 17.36 22.67 31.60
C VAL A 87 18.50 23.34 30.86
N PHE A 88 18.18 24.18 29.87
CA PHE A 88 19.15 24.96 29.11
C PHE A 88 19.21 26.38 29.65
N SER A 89 20.34 26.75 30.29
CA SER A 89 20.51 28.06 30.91
C SER A 89 21.97 28.50 31.00
N ASN A 90 22.18 29.81 30.93
CA ASN A 90 23.46 30.45 31.24
C ASN A 90 23.69 30.61 32.75
N HIS A 91 22.65 30.35 33.56
CA HIS A 91 22.68 30.40 35.02
C HIS A 91 22.95 29.02 35.60
N ASN A 92 23.64 28.95 36.73
CA ASN A 92 23.89 27.69 37.42
C ASN A 92 22.65 27.30 38.25
N LEU A 93 21.81 26.43 37.68
CA LEU A 93 20.53 25.97 38.24
C LEU A 93 20.59 24.50 38.70
N GLY A 94 21.59 23.74 38.24
CA GLY A 94 21.68 22.30 38.48
C GLY A 94 23.08 21.74 38.30
N VAL A 95 23.15 20.43 38.06
CA VAL A 95 24.41 19.73 37.76
C VAL A 95 24.64 19.75 36.25
N ASP A 96 25.85 20.10 35.81
CA ASP A 96 26.21 20.08 34.38
C ASP A 96 25.94 18.72 33.73
N ALA A 97 25.23 18.72 32.59
CA ALA A 97 24.92 17.50 31.82
C ALA A 97 26.08 17.09 30.89
N GLY A 98 27.12 17.91 30.75
CA GLY A 98 28.44 17.57 30.21
C GLY A 98 28.58 17.55 28.68
N HIS A 99 27.51 17.27 27.92
CA HIS A 99 27.57 17.13 26.45
C HIS A 99 27.10 18.37 25.68
N LEU A 100 26.20 19.15 26.26
CA LEU A 100 25.63 20.34 25.65
C LEU A 100 25.91 21.55 26.56
N ARG A 101 26.55 22.58 26.01
CA ARG A 101 26.95 23.76 26.78
C ARG A 101 25.72 24.48 27.35
N GLY A 102 25.59 24.53 28.67
CA GLY A 102 24.46 25.19 29.34
C GLY A 102 23.31 24.24 29.68
N ALA A 103 23.37 22.98 29.25
CA ALA A 103 22.44 21.94 29.68
C ALA A 103 22.79 21.46 31.09
N GLN A 104 21.79 21.48 31.97
CA GLN A 104 21.93 21.15 33.39
C GLN A 104 20.80 20.24 33.84
N LEU A 105 21.13 19.30 34.71
CA LEU A 105 20.19 18.41 35.39
C LEU A 105 19.67 19.10 36.64
N VAL A 106 18.36 19.31 36.71
CA VAL A 106 17.67 19.95 37.83
C VAL A 106 16.64 18.98 38.40
N ASP A 107 16.73 18.75 39.71
CA ASP A 107 15.77 17.90 40.43
C ASP A 107 14.56 18.72 40.88
N PHE A 108 13.36 18.19 40.64
CA PHE A 108 12.10 18.81 41.04
C PHE A 108 11.26 17.87 41.90
N ASN A 109 10.41 18.46 42.74
CA ASN A 109 9.24 17.76 43.25
C ASN A 109 8.24 17.60 42.08
N THR A 110 7.79 16.37 41.82
CA THR A 110 7.04 16.01 40.59
C THR A 110 5.78 16.86 40.38
N GLN A 111 5.16 17.34 41.46
CA GLN A 111 3.92 18.13 41.40
C GLN A 111 4.13 19.61 41.04
N GLU A 112 5.35 20.14 41.14
CA GLU A 112 5.63 21.58 40.97
C GLU A 112 6.51 21.86 39.74
N ALA A 113 7.17 20.82 39.19
CA ALA A 113 8.16 20.95 38.13
C ALA A 113 7.68 21.82 36.95
N GLN A 114 6.48 21.55 36.44
CA GLN A 114 5.98 22.25 35.26
C GLN A 114 5.69 23.72 35.51
N SER A 115 5.05 24.04 36.64
CA SER A 115 4.81 25.44 37.02
C SER A 115 6.10 26.23 37.19
N VAL A 116 7.13 25.63 37.82
CA VAL A 116 8.41 26.31 38.05
C VAL A 116 9.20 26.50 36.76
N LEU A 117 9.20 25.51 35.88
CA LEU A 117 9.89 25.59 34.60
C LEU A 117 9.24 26.61 33.66
N HIS A 118 7.91 26.70 33.66
CA HIS A 118 7.18 27.75 32.95
C HIS A 118 7.56 29.15 33.46
N ASP A 119 7.59 29.37 34.78
CA ASP A 119 8.00 30.64 35.38
C ASP A 119 9.46 31.00 35.03
N TRP A 120 10.34 29.98 34.97
CA TRP A 120 11.74 30.18 34.59
C TRP A 120 11.90 30.55 33.12
N GLN A 121 11.10 29.95 32.25
CA GLN A 121 11.15 30.22 30.81
C GLN A 121 10.58 31.61 30.49
N THR A 122 9.42 31.95 31.07
CA THR A 122 8.78 33.28 30.90
C THR A 122 9.62 34.42 31.49
N SER A 123 10.41 34.16 32.54
CA SER A 123 11.35 35.14 33.10
C SER A 123 12.70 35.22 32.36
N GLY A 124 12.93 34.36 31.35
CA GLY A 124 14.20 34.27 30.62
C GLY A 124 15.35 33.66 31.44
N LEU A 125 15.04 32.98 32.55
CA LEU A 125 16.03 32.27 33.36
C LEU A 125 16.54 31.00 32.66
N ILE A 126 15.70 30.38 31.82
CA ILE A 126 16.01 29.22 30.99
C ILE A 126 15.52 29.46 29.56
N GLU A 127 16.16 28.84 28.57
CA GLU A 127 15.72 28.88 27.16
C GLU A 127 14.76 27.72 26.84
N ALA A 128 15.03 26.54 27.42
CA ALA A 128 14.18 25.36 27.29
C ALA A 128 14.39 24.41 28.46
N ALA A 129 13.43 23.49 28.65
CA ALA A 129 13.59 22.34 29.52
C ALA A 129 12.80 21.14 28.98
N TYR A 130 13.31 19.94 29.24
CA TYR A 130 12.58 18.70 28.93
C TYR A 130 12.71 17.66 30.05
N PRO A 131 11.71 16.78 30.22
CA PRO A 131 11.73 15.80 31.29
C PRO A 131 12.75 14.69 31.00
N LEU A 132 13.53 14.30 32.01
CA LEU A 132 14.43 13.16 31.88
C LEU A 132 13.67 11.87 32.24
N ILE A 133 13.03 11.28 31.23
CA ILE A 133 12.25 10.05 31.37
C ILE A 133 13.15 8.83 31.13
N GLU A 134 13.12 7.87 32.05
CA GLU A 134 13.73 6.56 31.83
C GLU A 134 12.97 5.83 30.72
N ARG A 135 13.72 5.35 29.73
CA ARG A 135 13.18 4.59 28.60
C ARG A 135 13.74 3.18 28.66
N ASP A 136 12.86 2.19 28.64
CA ASP A 136 13.27 0.82 28.40
C ASP A 136 13.65 0.67 26.93
N MET A 137 14.83 0.09 26.69
CA MET A 137 15.29 -0.28 25.36
C MET A 137 14.95 -1.74 25.16
N GLU A 138 13.91 -2.03 24.39
CA GLU A 138 13.57 -3.41 24.04
C GLU A 138 14.51 -3.91 22.93
N PRO A 139 15.14 -5.09 23.07
CA PRO A 139 15.84 -5.73 21.97
C PRO A 139 14.86 -5.98 20.83
N ARG A 140 15.26 -5.62 19.60
CA ARG A 140 14.50 -6.01 18.41
C ARG A 140 14.39 -7.53 18.35
N TRP A 141 13.21 -8.04 17.98
CA TRP A 141 13.00 -9.47 17.80
C TRP A 141 13.97 -9.97 16.71
N THR A 142 14.68 -11.05 17.02
CA THR A 142 15.57 -11.73 16.08
C THR A 142 15.37 -13.23 16.31
N PRO A 143 15.04 -13.99 15.25
CA PRO A 143 14.89 -15.43 15.37
C PRO A 143 16.17 -16.09 15.92
N ASN A 144 16.00 -17.11 16.75
CA ASN A 144 17.13 -17.84 17.36
C ASN A 144 17.58 -19.07 16.54
N ASP A 145 17.05 -19.18 15.32
CA ASP A 145 17.17 -20.33 14.44
C ASP A 145 18.60 -20.45 13.90
N PRO A 146 19.24 -21.63 13.97
CA PRO A 146 20.67 -21.79 13.69
C PRO A 146 21.12 -21.36 12.29
N LYS A 147 20.21 -21.38 11.29
CA LYS A 147 20.50 -21.02 9.90
C LYS A 147 20.01 -19.62 9.53
N PHE A 148 19.43 -18.85 10.45
CA PHE A 148 18.96 -17.49 10.15
C PHE A 148 20.06 -16.58 9.58
N GLY A 149 21.31 -16.73 10.05
CA GLY A 149 22.45 -16.00 9.51
C GLY A 149 22.80 -16.32 8.04
N GLU A 150 22.27 -17.41 7.47
CA GLU A 150 22.39 -17.79 6.06
C GLU A 150 21.25 -17.20 5.21
N GLN A 151 20.16 -16.71 5.83
CA GLN A 151 18.96 -16.19 5.15
C GLN A 151 19.12 -14.71 4.78
N TRP A 152 20.01 -14.44 3.84
CA TRP A 152 20.31 -13.08 3.37
C TRP A 152 19.09 -12.35 2.80
N HIS A 153 18.11 -13.07 2.25
CA HIS A 153 16.85 -12.51 1.76
C HIS A 153 16.02 -11.82 2.85
N LEU A 154 16.22 -12.22 4.12
CA LEU A 154 15.59 -11.60 5.30
C LEU A 154 16.48 -10.54 5.94
N VAL A 155 17.81 -10.79 5.98
CA VAL A 155 18.81 -9.84 6.49
C VAL A 155 20.12 -9.95 5.70
N ASN A 156 20.34 -8.99 4.82
CA ASN A 156 21.55 -8.86 4.02
C ASN A 156 22.53 -7.90 4.71
N THR A 157 23.56 -8.49 5.31
CA THR A 157 24.69 -7.82 5.96
C THR A 157 25.86 -7.58 4.99
N GLY A 158 25.69 -7.88 3.70
CA GLY A 158 26.77 -7.96 2.72
C GLY A 158 27.55 -9.28 2.78
N GLN A 159 26.95 -10.32 3.36
CA GLN A 159 27.50 -11.68 3.31
C GLN A 159 27.69 -12.10 1.84
N THR A 160 28.70 -12.95 1.62
CA THR A 160 29.00 -13.57 0.31
C THR A 160 29.17 -12.62 -0.89
N GLY A 161 29.33 -11.31 -0.63
CA GLY A 161 29.53 -10.29 -1.65
C GLY A 161 28.27 -9.54 -2.06
N GLY A 162 27.15 -9.75 -1.35
CA GLY A 162 25.92 -8.99 -1.50
C GLY A 162 26.05 -7.51 -1.09
N ILE A 163 25.01 -6.73 -1.36
CA ILE A 163 24.90 -5.34 -0.93
C ILE A 163 24.03 -5.29 0.32
N SER A 164 24.57 -4.75 1.42
CA SER A 164 23.81 -4.68 2.67
C SER A 164 22.56 -3.81 2.51
N GLY A 165 21.42 -4.32 2.99
CA GLY A 165 20.10 -3.70 2.79
C GLY A 165 19.40 -4.13 1.50
N GLU A 166 20.05 -4.89 0.61
CA GLU A 166 19.35 -5.62 -0.47
C GLU A 166 18.75 -6.92 0.09
N ASP A 167 17.79 -6.73 0.99
CA ASP A 167 16.88 -7.70 1.59
C ASP A 167 15.46 -7.10 1.60
N VAL A 168 14.49 -7.83 2.15
CA VAL A 168 13.08 -7.39 2.20
C VAL A 168 12.73 -6.52 3.42
N ASN A 169 13.70 -6.06 4.20
CA ASN A 169 13.50 -5.13 5.33
C ASN A 169 12.43 -5.58 6.37
N ILE A 170 12.50 -6.83 6.82
CA ILE A 170 11.40 -7.47 7.60
C ILE A 170 11.55 -7.40 9.12
N THR A 171 12.76 -7.23 9.64
CA THR A 171 13.03 -7.37 11.09
C THR A 171 12.31 -6.33 11.96
N GLY A 172 12.01 -5.15 11.40
CA GLY A 172 11.18 -4.13 12.05
C GLY A 172 9.75 -4.62 12.27
N THR A 173 9.18 -5.25 11.24
CA THR A 173 7.80 -5.76 11.22
C THR A 173 7.60 -6.87 12.27
N TRP A 174 8.54 -7.79 12.41
CA TRP A 174 8.46 -8.90 13.37
C TRP A 174 8.38 -8.50 14.84
N ASN A 175 8.69 -7.25 15.19
CA ASN A 175 8.46 -6.76 16.56
C ASN A 175 6.95 -6.76 16.90
N THR A 176 6.09 -6.63 15.89
CA THR A 176 4.65 -6.52 16.05
C THR A 176 3.90 -7.65 15.34
N TYR A 177 4.21 -7.90 14.07
CA TYR A 177 3.45 -8.81 13.20
C TYR A 177 4.36 -9.95 12.71
N LYS A 178 3.89 -11.19 12.82
CA LYS A 178 4.60 -12.43 12.45
C LYS A 178 3.75 -13.38 11.58
N GLY A 179 2.57 -12.95 11.16
CA GLY A 179 1.61 -13.68 10.32
C GLY A 179 0.53 -14.42 11.11
N SER A 180 0.36 -14.13 12.41
CA SER A 180 -0.54 -14.91 13.27
C SER A 180 -1.99 -14.87 12.77
N GLY A 181 -2.60 -16.05 12.61
CA GLY A 181 -3.99 -16.20 12.19
C GLY A 181 -4.24 -16.06 10.68
N ILE A 182 -3.18 -15.94 9.87
CA ILE A 182 -3.26 -15.93 8.41
C ILE A 182 -2.87 -17.30 7.85
N VAL A 183 -3.59 -17.77 6.83
CA VAL A 183 -3.38 -19.09 6.21
C VAL A 183 -2.80 -18.94 4.80
N ILE A 184 -1.65 -19.57 4.57
CA ILE A 184 -0.97 -19.61 3.26
C ILE A 184 -1.04 -21.04 2.70
N GLY A 185 -1.70 -21.19 1.55
CA GLY A 185 -1.73 -22.42 0.76
C GLY A 185 -0.57 -22.50 -0.22
N ILE A 186 0.26 -23.54 -0.10
CA ILE A 186 1.34 -23.84 -1.03
C ILE A 186 0.83 -24.81 -2.08
N VAL A 187 0.59 -24.30 -3.30
CA VAL A 187 0.10 -25.08 -4.43
C VAL A 187 1.29 -25.60 -5.24
N ASP A 188 1.70 -26.85 -4.97
CA ASP A 188 2.97 -27.37 -5.49
C ASP A 188 3.02 -28.91 -5.55
N ASP A 189 4.21 -29.52 -5.46
CA ASP A 189 4.50 -30.95 -5.59
C ASP A 189 4.31 -31.76 -4.29
N GLY A 190 3.86 -31.08 -3.23
CA GLY A 190 3.61 -31.60 -1.89
C GLY A 190 4.27 -30.73 -0.83
N LEU A 191 3.91 -30.95 0.43
CA LEU A 191 4.48 -30.22 1.56
C LEU A 191 4.72 -31.18 2.72
N ASP A 192 5.98 -31.26 3.18
CA ASP A 192 6.37 -32.10 4.32
C ASP A 192 5.86 -31.47 5.62
N TRP A 193 4.56 -31.64 5.87
CA TRP A 193 3.82 -30.96 6.92
C TRP A 193 4.28 -31.33 8.32
N ASN A 194 4.95 -32.49 8.47
CA ASN A 194 5.49 -32.95 9.74
C ASN A 194 6.92 -32.43 10.00
N HIS A 195 7.50 -31.66 9.06
CA HIS A 195 8.82 -31.05 9.22
C HIS A 195 8.90 -30.21 10.51
N PRO A 196 10.01 -30.24 11.27
CA PRO A 196 10.14 -29.51 12.54
C PRO A 196 9.89 -28.00 12.48
N ASP A 197 10.26 -27.36 11.36
CA ASP A 197 10.00 -25.93 11.10
C ASP A 197 8.65 -25.66 10.42
N ILE A 198 7.78 -26.65 10.22
CA ILE A 198 6.46 -26.43 9.58
C ILE A 198 5.32 -26.85 10.51
N SER A 199 5.48 -28.01 11.15
CA SER A 199 4.44 -28.68 11.94
C SER A 199 3.82 -27.88 13.10
N THR A 200 4.46 -26.79 13.55
CA THR A 200 3.94 -25.97 14.66
C THR A 200 2.64 -25.24 14.29
N TYR A 201 2.57 -24.69 13.08
CA TYR A 201 1.43 -23.89 12.59
C TYR A 201 0.72 -24.52 11.39
N TYR A 202 1.12 -25.73 10.98
CA TYR A 202 0.45 -26.42 9.88
C TYR A 202 -1.03 -26.71 10.19
N ASP A 203 -1.93 -26.41 9.25
CA ASP A 203 -3.36 -26.71 9.38
C ASP A 203 -3.80 -27.86 8.46
N SER A 204 -3.82 -29.07 9.02
CA SER A 204 -4.22 -30.29 8.30
C SER A 204 -5.73 -30.44 8.08
N THR A 205 -6.53 -29.39 8.34
CA THR A 205 -7.98 -29.43 8.07
C THR A 205 -8.33 -28.80 6.73
N LEU A 206 -7.38 -28.10 6.11
CA LEU A 206 -7.51 -27.34 4.88
C LEU A 206 -6.55 -27.84 3.78
N ASP A 207 -5.83 -28.93 4.03
CA ASP A 207 -4.87 -29.49 3.09
C ASP A 207 -5.52 -30.55 2.18
N TYR A 208 -4.92 -30.74 1.01
CA TYR A 208 -5.44 -31.72 0.06
C TYR A 208 -4.38 -32.14 -0.97
N ASP A 209 -4.39 -33.44 -1.28
CA ASP A 209 -3.65 -34.03 -2.39
C ASP A 209 -4.60 -34.27 -3.57
N PHE A 210 -4.49 -33.42 -4.60
CA PHE A 210 -5.28 -33.51 -5.83
C PHE A 210 -4.74 -34.55 -6.81
N CYS A 211 -3.52 -35.06 -6.60
CA CYS A 211 -2.94 -36.14 -7.38
C CYS A 211 -3.50 -37.50 -6.97
N ASN A 212 -3.69 -37.73 -5.67
CA ASN A 212 -4.20 -39.00 -5.12
C ASN A 212 -5.64 -38.94 -4.59
N ASP A 213 -6.26 -37.75 -4.57
CA ASP A 213 -7.61 -37.49 -4.07
C ASP A 213 -7.80 -37.85 -2.58
N ASP A 214 -6.89 -37.38 -1.71
CA ASP A 214 -6.96 -37.54 -0.26
C ASP A 214 -6.47 -36.28 0.51
N GLY A 215 -6.52 -36.31 1.85
CA GLY A 215 -6.13 -35.20 2.72
C GLY A 215 -4.73 -35.38 3.32
N ASP A 216 -3.76 -35.80 2.51
CA ASP A 216 -2.37 -35.95 2.94
C ASP A 216 -1.41 -35.50 1.81
N PRO A 217 -0.96 -34.23 1.81
CA PRO A 217 -0.08 -33.70 0.77
C PRO A 217 1.39 -34.08 0.96
N THR A 218 1.68 -35.18 1.68
CA THR A 218 3.06 -35.61 1.96
C THR A 218 3.82 -35.82 0.65
N PRO A 219 4.96 -35.14 0.45
CA PRO A 219 5.72 -35.23 -0.78
C PRO A 219 6.41 -36.59 -0.90
N THR A 220 6.58 -37.04 -2.15
CA THR A 220 7.46 -38.18 -2.44
C THR A 220 8.90 -37.70 -2.65
N SER A 221 9.88 -38.61 -2.61
CA SER A 221 11.27 -38.23 -2.85
C SER A 221 11.45 -37.60 -4.23
N ASN A 222 12.22 -36.51 -4.27
CA ASN A 222 12.48 -35.58 -5.37
C ASN A 222 11.36 -34.55 -5.64
N ASN A 223 10.29 -34.54 -4.83
CA ASN A 223 9.23 -33.51 -4.89
C ASN A 223 9.37 -32.55 -3.69
N ALA A 224 10.53 -31.92 -3.58
CA ALA A 224 10.86 -31.07 -2.42
C ALA A 224 10.53 -29.60 -2.61
N HIS A 225 10.02 -29.22 -3.78
CA HIS A 225 9.84 -27.82 -4.14
C HIS A 225 8.83 -27.15 -3.22
N GLY A 226 7.63 -27.73 -3.03
CA GLY A 226 6.62 -27.16 -2.14
C GLY A 226 7.04 -27.08 -0.68
N THR A 227 7.86 -28.03 -0.21
CA THR A 227 8.44 -27.97 1.15
C THR A 227 9.42 -26.83 1.29
N ALA A 228 10.28 -26.59 0.29
CA ALA A 228 11.21 -25.47 0.29
C ALA A 228 10.51 -24.12 0.17
N ALA A 229 9.51 -24.01 -0.71
CA ALA A 229 8.67 -22.83 -0.88
C ALA A 229 7.89 -22.50 0.40
N GLY A 230 7.26 -23.48 1.03
CA GLY A 230 6.56 -23.32 2.31
C GLY A 230 7.47 -22.78 3.41
N GLY A 231 8.72 -23.25 3.49
CA GLY A 231 9.68 -22.73 4.45
C GLY A 231 10.05 -21.27 4.24
N VAL A 232 10.17 -20.82 2.98
CA VAL A 232 10.43 -19.40 2.67
C VAL A 232 9.25 -18.53 3.11
N ALA A 233 8.02 -18.98 2.85
CA ALA A 233 6.81 -18.26 3.25
C ALA A 233 6.66 -18.17 4.78
N ALA A 234 6.70 -19.32 5.47
CA ALA A 234 6.28 -19.39 6.87
C ALA A 234 6.91 -20.56 7.66
N ALA A 235 8.19 -20.89 7.45
CA ALA A 235 8.89 -21.72 8.44
C ALA A 235 8.79 -21.09 9.85
N THR A 236 8.51 -21.93 10.85
CA THR A 236 8.34 -21.54 12.24
C THR A 236 9.61 -20.91 12.76
N GLY A 237 9.57 -19.61 13.03
CA GLY A 237 10.71 -18.89 13.58
C GLY A 237 10.81 -18.99 15.10
N ASN A 238 12.01 -18.75 15.62
CA ASN A 238 12.34 -18.67 17.04
C ASN A 238 12.03 -19.97 17.83
N ASN A 239 12.07 -21.12 17.16
CA ASN A 239 11.88 -22.44 17.76
C ASN A 239 13.23 -23.12 18.10
N GLY A 240 14.36 -22.52 17.69
CA GLY A 240 15.72 -23.02 17.92
C GLY A 240 16.15 -24.10 16.94
N VAL A 241 15.45 -24.21 15.81
CA VAL A 241 15.62 -25.22 14.78
C VAL A 241 15.79 -24.51 13.43
N GLY A 242 16.57 -25.11 12.53
CA GLY A 242 16.62 -24.69 11.13
C GLY A 242 16.62 -23.19 10.82
N VAL A 243 15.53 -22.76 10.18
CA VAL A 243 15.30 -21.48 9.49
C VAL A 243 14.04 -20.80 10.01
N THR A 244 13.79 -19.56 9.58
CA THR A 244 12.49 -18.87 9.75
C THR A 244 11.92 -18.48 8.39
N GLY A 245 10.60 -18.50 8.24
CA GLY A 245 9.94 -17.91 7.08
C GLY A 245 9.76 -16.40 7.23
N ALA A 246 9.21 -15.76 6.20
CA ALA A 246 8.80 -14.36 6.31
C ALA A 246 7.66 -14.14 7.31
N ALA A 247 6.70 -15.06 7.38
CA ALA A 247 5.60 -15.06 8.34
C ALA A 247 5.71 -16.25 9.30
N PRO A 248 6.62 -16.20 10.30
CA PRO A 248 6.95 -17.35 11.14
C PRO A 248 5.82 -17.88 12.04
N GLU A 249 4.70 -17.15 12.15
CA GLU A 249 3.52 -17.55 12.90
C GLU A 249 2.26 -17.70 12.02
N ALA A 250 2.40 -17.62 10.69
CA ALA A 250 1.32 -17.95 9.76
C ALA A 250 1.13 -19.46 9.66
N SER A 251 -0.12 -19.86 9.41
CA SER A 251 -0.44 -21.25 9.12
C SER A 251 -0.06 -21.61 7.69
N LEU A 252 0.53 -22.79 7.50
CA LEU A 252 0.77 -23.37 6.19
C LEU A 252 -0.22 -24.50 5.92
N VAL A 253 -0.64 -24.63 4.66
CA VAL A 253 -1.43 -25.77 4.17
C VAL A 253 -0.84 -26.25 2.84
N GLY A 254 -0.73 -27.57 2.67
CA GLY A 254 -0.20 -28.18 1.46
C GLY A 254 -1.32 -28.50 0.46
N LEU A 255 -1.21 -27.98 -0.76
CA LEU A 255 -2.14 -28.26 -1.86
C LEU A 255 -1.37 -28.94 -2.99
N GLN A 256 -1.30 -30.27 -2.95
CA GLN A 256 -0.47 -31.02 -3.89
C GLN A 256 -1.14 -31.17 -5.25
N LEU A 257 -0.51 -30.62 -6.29
CA LEU A 257 -1.04 -30.51 -7.65
C LEU A 257 -0.07 -30.97 -8.72
N ILE A 258 1.20 -30.56 -8.66
CA ILE A 258 2.15 -30.70 -9.78
C ILE A 258 3.09 -31.91 -9.66
N SER A 259 2.90 -32.75 -8.65
CA SER A 259 3.59 -34.06 -8.56
C SER A 259 3.04 -35.10 -9.54
N CYS A 260 1.98 -34.75 -10.27
CA CYS A 260 1.34 -35.53 -11.30
C CYS A 260 0.90 -34.64 -12.47
N SER A 261 0.48 -35.25 -13.58
CA SER A 261 -0.16 -34.50 -14.66
C SER A 261 -1.48 -33.89 -14.19
N THR A 262 -1.74 -32.64 -14.58
CA THR A 262 -2.97 -31.93 -14.21
C THR A 262 -3.90 -31.72 -15.41
N THR A 263 -5.08 -31.17 -15.14
CA THR A 263 -6.13 -30.78 -16.09
C THR A 263 -6.80 -29.50 -15.58
N ASP A 264 -7.40 -28.71 -16.46
CA ASP A 264 -8.13 -27.48 -16.12
C ASP A 264 -9.08 -27.62 -14.91
N ILE A 265 -9.89 -28.69 -14.85
CA ILE A 265 -10.77 -28.92 -13.69
C ILE A 265 -10.01 -29.19 -12.38
N ARG A 266 -8.85 -29.86 -12.44
CA ARG A 266 -8.03 -30.15 -11.26
C ARG A 266 -7.37 -28.87 -10.76
N GLU A 267 -6.74 -28.10 -11.65
CA GLU A 267 -6.19 -26.77 -11.33
C GLU A 267 -7.26 -25.89 -10.68
N SER A 268 -8.45 -25.80 -11.30
CA SER A 268 -9.55 -24.99 -10.77
C SER A 268 -10.06 -25.43 -9.39
N ASN A 269 -10.09 -26.74 -9.13
CA ASN A 269 -10.50 -27.26 -7.82
C ASN A 269 -9.44 -27.04 -6.76
N THR A 270 -8.16 -27.03 -7.15
CA THR A 270 -7.05 -26.75 -6.25
C THR A 270 -7.02 -25.30 -5.81
N LEU A 271 -7.09 -24.36 -6.76
CA LEU A 271 -7.03 -22.95 -6.39
C LEU A 271 -8.29 -22.50 -5.62
N GLY A 272 -9.47 -22.98 -6.03
CA GLY A 272 -10.72 -22.69 -5.31
C GLY A 272 -10.93 -23.46 -4.00
N HIS A 273 -9.95 -24.26 -3.55
CA HIS A 273 -10.05 -25.10 -2.36
C HIS A 273 -10.05 -24.26 -1.09
N GLU A 274 -11.08 -24.39 -0.24
CA GLU A 274 -11.18 -23.67 1.04
C GLU A 274 -10.98 -22.15 0.95
N ARG A 275 -11.43 -21.55 -0.15
CA ARG A 275 -11.45 -20.11 -0.48
C ARG A 275 -11.81 -19.14 0.66
N GLN A 276 -12.60 -19.59 1.63
CA GLN A 276 -13.03 -18.73 2.75
C GLN A 276 -12.07 -18.77 3.94
N ASP A 277 -11.25 -19.81 4.03
CA ASP A 277 -10.38 -20.11 5.16
C ASP A 277 -8.88 -19.99 4.79
N ILE A 278 -8.51 -20.21 3.52
CA ILE A 278 -7.17 -19.90 3.00
C ILE A 278 -7.13 -18.43 2.59
N ASP A 279 -6.13 -17.67 3.04
CA ASP A 279 -6.02 -16.25 2.69
C ASP A 279 -5.21 -16.03 1.41
N ILE A 280 -4.12 -16.78 1.24
CA ILE A 280 -3.11 -16.58 0.21
C ILE A 280 -2.80 -17.91 -0.47
N TYR A 281 -2.82 -17.97 -1.80
CA TYR A 281 -2.35 -19.10 -2.60
C TYR A 281 -1.01 -18.74 -3.26
N SER A 282 0.04 -19.46 -2.89
CA SER A 282 1.38 -19.32 -3.46
C SER A 282 1.59 -20.36 -4.56
N ASN A 283 1.79 -19.89 -5.80
CA ASN A 283 1.94 -20.73 -6.99
C ASN A 283 3.30 -20.48 -7.63
N SER A 284 4.08 -21.54 -7.84
CA SER A 284 5.43 -21.47 -8.39
C SER A 284 5.64 -22.49 -9.52
N TRP A 285 4.64 -22.52 -10.40
CA TRP A 285 4.51 -23.39 -11.56
C TRP A 285 3.77 -22.65 -12.67
N GLY A 286 3.93 -23.09 -13.92
CA GLY A 286 3.32 -22.49 -15.08
C GLY A 286 3.51 -23.37 -16.31
N PRO A 287 3.37 -22.81 -17.53
CA PRO A 287 3.84 -23.42 -18.77
C PRO A 287 5.35 -23.72 -18.74
N SER A 288 5.88 -24.27 -19.83
CA SER A 288 7.34 -24.40 -19.96
C SER A 288 7.96 -23.03 -20.19
N ASP A 289 8.97 -22.67 -19.40
CA ASP A 289 9.75 -21.45 -19.55
C ASP A 289 10.83 -21.63 -20.65
N ASP A 290 10.44 -22.01 -21.87
CA ASP A 290 11.34 -22.38 -22.96
C ASP A 290 11.50 -21.31 -24.05
N GLY A 291 10.90 -20.13 -23.85
CA GLY A 291 10.90 -19.05 -24.84
C GLY A 291 10.06 -19.36 -26.09
N GLU A 292 9.35 -20.51 -26.12
CA GLU A 292 8.50 -20.89 -27.25
C GLU A 292 7.06 -21.19 -26.80
N THR A 293 6.80 -21.43 -25.52
CA THR A 293 5.48 -21.89 -25.06
C THR A 293 4.52 -20.73 -24.79
N LEU A 294 3.48 -20.61 -25.62
CA LEU A 294 2.36 -19.70 -25.39
C LEU A 294 1.16 -20.48 -24.83
N SER A 295 0.93 -20.42 -23.52
CA SER A 295 -0.13 -21.20 -22.86
C SER A 295 -0.63 -20.54 -21.57
N GLY A 296 -1.87 -20.85 -21.20
CA GLY A 296 -2.50 -20.29 -20.01
C GLY A 296 -3.59 -21.21 -19.44
N PRO A 297 -4.27 -20.75 -18.38
CA PRO A 297 -5.35 -21.48 -17.75
C PRO A 297 -6.52 -21.72 -18.71
N GLY A 298 -7.18 -22.88 -18.54
CA GLY A 298 -8.48 -23.11 -19.15
C GLY A 298 -9.59 -22.27 -18.49
N PRO A 299 -10.79 -22.27 -19.07
CA PRO A 299 -11.90 -21.45 -18.59
C PRO A 299 -12.41 -21.85 -17.19
N LEU A 300 -12.18 -23.09 -16.73
CA LEU A 300 -12.55 -23.48 -15.36
C LEU A 300 -11.58 -22.88 -14.34
N MET A 301 -10.28 -22.94 -14.63
CA MET A 301 -9.24 -22.34 -13.79
C MET A 301 -9.38 -20.82 -13.75
N LEU A 302 -9.64 -20.15 -14.89
CA LEU A 302 -9.95 -18.71 -14.90
C LEU A 302 -11.15 -18.35 -14.03
N ALA A 303 -12.24 -19.13 -14.11
CA ALA A 303 -13.41 -18.92 -13.27
C ALA A 303 -13.12 -19.16 -11.76
N ALA A 304 -12.20 -20.06 -11.43
CA ALA A 304 -11.76 -20.27 -10.05
C ALA A 304 -10.94 -19.07 -9.55
N ILE A 305 -9.97 -18.59 -10.33
CA ILE A 305 -9.18 -17.39 -10.03
C ILE A 305 -10.09 -16.17 -9.80
N GLU A 306 -11.06 -15.94 -10.71
CA GLU A 306 -12.06 -14.88 -10.56
C GLU A 306 -12.88 -15.04 -9.26
N ALA A 307 -13.33 -16.25 -8.96
CA ALA A 307 -14.11 -16.51 -7.75
C ALA A 307 -13.27 -16.33 -6.48
N ASP A 308 -11.99 -16.70 -6.48
CA ASP A 308 -11.07 -16.47 -5.37
C ASP A 308 -10.85 -14.98 -5.13
N ALA A 309 -10.51 -14.21 -6.17
CA ALA A 309 -10.32 -12.77 -6.06
C ALA A 309 -11.61 -12.02 -5.69
N LEU A 310 -12.78 -12.43 -6.18
CA LEU A 310 -14.02 -11.67 -5.97
C LEU A 310 -14.87 -12.16 -4.79
N GLN A 311 -14.72 -13.41 -4.36
CA GLN A 311 -15.60 -14.04 -3.35
C GLN A 311 -14.83 -14.63 -2.17
N GLY A 312 -13.51 -14.80 -2.30
CA GLY A 312 -12.63 -15.25 -1.24
C GLY A 312 -12.62 -14.36 -0.02
N ARG A 313 -12.21 -14.92 1.12
CA ARG A 313 -12.07 -14.17 2.39
C ARG A 313 -13.31 -13.31 2.70
N ASN A 314 -14.50 -13.89 2.58
CA ASN A 314 -15.81 -13.23 2.74
C ASN A 314 -16.03 -12.03 1.81
N GLY A 315 -15.55 -12.11 0.56
CA GLY A 315 -15.69 -11.05 -0.45
C GLY A 315 -14.58 -10.02 -0.47
N LYS A 316 -13.53 -10.17 0.36
CA LYS A 316 -12.31 -9.34 0.29
C LYS A 316 -11.36 -9.79 -0.84
N GLY A 317 -11.47 -11.06 -1.24
CA GLY A 317 -10.63 -11.70 -2.25
C GLY A 317 -9.40 -12.36 -1.66
N ASN A 318 -9.15 -13.60 -2.07
CA ASN A 318 -7.88 -14.27 -1.80
C ASN A 318 -6.74 -13.56 -2.55
N ILE A 319 -5.53 -13.68 -2.01
CA ILE A 319 -4.32 -13.27 -2.72
C ILE A 319 -3.78 -14.46 -3.49
N ILE A 320 -3.45 -14.25 -4.76
CA ILE A 320 -2.91 -15.29 -5.62
C ILE A 320 -1.56 -14.79 -6.11
N THR A 321 -0.46 -15.25 -5.50
CA THR A 321 0.88 -14.91 -5.98
C THR A 321 1.35 -15.96 -6.97
N TRP A 322 1.98 -15.51 -8.06
CA TRP A 322 2.46 -16.38 -9.13
C TRP A 322 3.91 -16.04 -9.48
N ALA A 323 4.75 -17.06 -9.62
CA ALA A 323 6.11 -16.88 -10.11
C ALA A 323 6.09 -16.38 -11.56
N ALA A 324 6.87 -15.36 -11.88
CA ALA A 324 6.87 -14.77 -13.21
C ALA A 324 7.58 -15.63 -14.28
N GLY A 325 8.24 -16.72 -13.89
CA GLY A 325 8.97 -17.62 -14.81
C GLY A 325 10.49 -17.58 -14.66
N ASN A 326 11.19 -18.53 -15.27
CA ASN A 326 12.65 -18.75 -15.19
C ASN A 326 13.35 -18.89 -16.56
N GLY A 327 12.72 -18.44 -17.65
CA GLY A 327 13.14 -18.61 -19.04
C GLY A 327 13.99 -17.49 -19.64
N LEU A 328 14.53 -16.54 -18.85
CA LEU A 328 15.31 -15.42 -19.41
C LEU A 328 16.51 -15.88 -20.27
N ASP A 329 17.20 -16.96 -19.89
CA ASP A 329 18.34 -17.48 -20.67
C ASP A 329 17.91 -18.06 -22.04
N ASP A 330 16.61 -18.34 -22.21
CA ASP A 330 15.96 -18.81 -23.43
C ASP A 330 15.15 -17.67 -24.11
N ASP A 331 15.37 -16.41 -23.71
CA ASP A 331 14.69 -15.19 -24.20
C ASP A 331 13.15 -15.20 -24.00
N ASP A 332 12.66 -15.83 -22.93
CA ASP A 332 11.24 -15.89 -22.56
C ASP A 332 10.73 -14.61 -21.86
N ASN A 333 9.41 -14.47 -21.79
CA ASN A 333 8.70 -13.33 -21.20
C ASN A 333 7.46 -13.77 -20.39
N SER A 334 7.29 -13.18 -19.22
CA SER A 334 6.21 -13.53 -18.28
C SER A 334 4.80 -13.24 -18.81
N ASN A 335 4.68 -12.50 -19.91
CA ASN A 335 3.42 -12.23 -20.59
C ASN A 335 2.97 -13.37 -21.53
N TYR A 336 3.82 -14.36 -21.80
CA TYR A 336 3.47 -15.59 -22.51
C TYR A 336 2.93 -16.69 -21.58
N ASP A 337 3.11 -16.52 -20.27
CA ASP A 337 2.42 -17.28 -19.23
C ASP A 337 1.04 -16.66 -18.91
N GLY A 338 -0.01 -17.34 -19.36
CA GLY A 338 -1.39 -16.92 -19.15
C GLY A 338 -1.89 -16.98 -17.70
N TYR A 339 -1.13 -17.59 -16.77
CA TYR A 339 -1.42 -17.58 -15.33
C TYR A 339 -0.80 -16.35 -14.66
N ALA A 340 0.47 -16.07 -14.95
CA ALA A 340 1.19 -14.93 -14.40
C ALA A 340 0.67 -13.59 -14.94
N ASN A 341 0.14 -13.55 -16.16
CA ASN A 341 -0.32 -12.30 -16.77
C ASN A 341 -1.77 -11.90 -16.41
N LEU A 342 -2.42 -12.55 -15.43
CA LEU A 342 -3.78 -12.25 -14.96
C LEU A 342 -3.80 -11.06 -13.99
N ARG A 343 -4.77 -10.16 -14.15
CA ARG A 343 -4.96 -9.04 -13.20
C ARG A 343 -5.20 -9.48 -11.76
N TYR A 344 -5.77 -10.68 -11.59
CA TYR A 344 -6.05 -11.28 -10.28
C TYR A 344 -4.83 -11.92 -9.63
N THR A 345 -3.74 -12.13 -10.38
CA THR A 345 -2.50 -12.71 -9.86
C THR A 345 -1.46 -11.61 -9.64
N ILE A 346 -0.62 -11.82 -8.63
CA ILE A 346 0.55 -10.98 -8.38
C ILE A 346 1.74 -11.72 -8.98
N ALA A 347 2.19 -11.29 -10.16
CA ALA A 347 3.39 -11.82 -10.80
C ALA A 347 4.64 -11.33 -10.06
N VAL A 348 5.43 -12.29 -9.55
CA VAL A 348 6.62 -12.06 -8.73
C VAL A 348 7.87 -12.47 -9.49
N THR A 349 8.75 -11.49 -9.76
CA THR A 349 10.07 -11.74 -10.36
C THR A 349 11.17 -11.82 -9.31
N ALA A 350 12.39 -12.15 -9.74
CA ALA A 350 13.51 -12.50 -8.87
C ALA A 350 14.72 -11.57 -9.03
N VAL A 351 15.30 -11.17 -7.88
CA VAL A 351 16.57 -10.44 -7.81
C VAL A 351 17.61 -11.16 -6.97
N ASP A 352 18.89 -10.98 -7.30
CA ASP A 352 20.01 -11.51 -6.52
C ASP A 352 20.28 -10.70 -5.23
N HIS A 353 21.23 -11.16 -4.42
CA HIS A 353 21.69 -10.48 -3.18
C HIS A 353 22.37 -9.11 -3.35
N LYS A 354 22.38 -8.57 -4.58
CA LYS A 354 22.81 -7.22 -4.92
C LYS A 354 21.67 -6.39 -5.51
N GLY A 355 20.44 -6.91 -5.51
CA GLY A 355 19.25 -6.26 -6.05
C GLY A 355 19.21 -6.23 -7.59
N ARG A 356 19.99 -7.06 -8.28
CA ARG A 356 19.99 -7.13 -9.76
C ARG A 356 19.12 -8.27 -10.25
N GLN A 357 18.58 -8.16 -11.46
CA GLN A 357 17.80 -9.24 -12.10
C GLN A 357 18.58 -10.55 -12.06
N SER A 358 17.95 -11.59 -11.52
CA SER A 358 18.53 -12.94 -11.57
C SER A 358 18.62 -13.42 -13.02
N TYR A 359 19.65 -14.22 -13.34
CA TYR A 359 19.97 -14.59 -14.73
C TYR A 359 18.85 -15.36 -15.46
N TYR A 360 17.90 -15.93 -14.72
CA TYR A 360 16.75 -16.66 -15.25
C TYR A 360 15.45 -15.85 -15.21
N ALA A 361 15.41 -14.72 -14.49
CA ALA A 361 14.14 -14.06 -14.16
C ALA A 361 13.56 -13.33 -15.38
N GLU A 362 12.45 -13.84 -15.89
CA GLU A 362 11.78 -13.29 -17.07
C GLU A 362 11.35 -11.83 -16.85
N PRO A 363 11.48 -10.96 -17.86
CA PRO A 363 10.82 -9.67 -17.89
C PRO A 363 9.36 -9.83 -18.34
N GLY A 364 8.56 -8.79 -18.14
CA GLY A 364 7.21 -8.69 -18.69
C GLY A 364 6.43 -7.51 -18.13
N ALA A 365 5.47 -7.01 -18.90
CA ALA A 365 4.66 -5.85 -18.51
C ALA A 365 3.68 -6.16 -17.36
N ASN A 366 3.41 -7.44 -17.10
CA ASN A 366 2.52 -7.93 -16.04
C ASN A 366 3.20 -8.07 -14.66
N ILE A 367 4.52 -7.95 -14.56
CA ILE A 367 5.24 -8.08 -13.28
C ILE A 367 4.88 -6.92 -12.37
N LEU A 368 4.31 -7.22 -11.20
CA LEU A 368 3.97 -6.22 -10.20
C LEU A 368 5.16 -5.92 -9.28
N VAL A 369 5.86 -6.95 -8.81
CA VAL A 369 6.86 -6.82 -7.74
C VAL A 369 8.03 -7.79 -7.92
N ALA A 370 9.21 -7.37 -7.48
CA ALA A 370 10.39 -8.20 -7.38
C ALA A 370 10.65 -8.67 -5.94
N SER A 371 11.30 -9.81 -5.79
CA SER A 371 11.66 -10.35 -4.48
C SER A 371 12.99 -11.11 -4.53
N PRO A 372 13.79 -11.10 -3.44
CA PRO A 372 15.05 -11.83 -3.37
C PRO A 372 14.97 -13.33 -3.72
N SER A 373 15.93 -13.81 -4.51
CA SER A 373 16.10 -15.20 -4.90
C SER A 373 17.57 -15.51 -5.24
N ASN A 374 17.89 -16.74 -5.66
CA ASN A 374 19.25 -17.13 -6.02
C ASN A 374 19.79 -16.35 -7.23
N GLY A 375 21.09 -16.11 -7.23
CA GLY A 375 21.79 -15.33 -8.25
C GLY A 375 23.19 -14.95 -7.78
N ASP A 376 24.09 -14.64 -8.71
CA ASP A 376 25.46 -14.18 -8.40
C ASP A 376 26.26 -15.09 -7.44
N GLY A 377 25.96 -16.39 -7.44
CA GLY A 377 26.64 -17.40 -6.63
C GLY A 377 26.05 -17.62 -5.23
N GLU A 378 24.95 -16.96 -4.89
CA GLU A 378 24.20 -17.15 -3.64
C GLU A 378 22.82 -17.78 -3.90
N SER A 379 22.24 -18.44 -2.90
CA SER A 379 20.93 -19.12 -3.00
C SER A 379 20.08 -18.93 -1.75
N ILE A 380 18.85 -19.44 -1.77
CA ILE A 380 17.92 -19.34 -0.65
C ILE A 380 18.09 -20.53 0.29
N THR A 381 18.28 -20.22 1.57
CA THR A 381 18.33 -21.20 2.65
C THR A 381 16.94 -21.35 3.26
N THR A 382 16.38 -22.55 3.21
CA THR A 382 15.00 -22.88 3.63
C THR A 382 14.90 -24.37 4.03
N THR A 383 13.70 -24.81 4.41
CA THR A 383 13.36 -26.21 4.70
C THR A 383 13.53 -27.10 3.46
N ASP A 384 13.72 -28.39 3.68
CA ASP A 384 13.81 -29.44 2.66
C ASP A 384 13.02 -30.66 3.19
N ILE A 385 12.69 -31.63 2.34
CA ILE A 385 12.05 -32.87 2.83
C ILE A 385 12.97 -33.53 3.86
N GLU A 386 12.42 -33.96 5.00
CA GLU A 386 13.18 -34.61 6.07
C GLU A 386 14.04 -35.78 5.52
N GLY A 387 15.31 -35.82 5.91
CA GLY A 387 16.27 -36.86 5.51
C GLY A 387 16.94 -36.60 4.16
N SER A 388 16.79 -37.53 3.21
CA SER A 388 17.46 -37.49 1.89
C SER A 388 16.48 -37.47 0.74
N GLY A 389 15.26 -37.02 1.02
CA GLY A 389 14.15 -37.03 0.07
C GLY A 389 14.21 -35.89 -0.93
N GLY A 390 14.83 -34.76 -0.57
CA GLY A 390 14.78 -33.53 -1.35
C GLY A 390 16.10 -33.08 -1.97
N TYR A 391 16.36 -31.77 -1.94
CA TYR A 391 17.52 -31.15 -2.59
C TYR A 391 18.85 -31.59 -1.98
N SER A 392 18.83 -31.95 -0.70
CA SER A 392 19.99 -32.31 0.09
C SER A 392 19.81 -33.64 0.83
N ASN A 393 20.81 -34.03 1.63
CA ASN A 393 20.71 -35.16 2.57
C ASN A 393 20.42 -34.69 4.00
N SER A 394 19.85 -33.49 4.14
CA SER A 394 19.40 -32.91 5.40
C SER A 394 17.98 -32.35 5.24
N ASP A 395 17.35 -32.01 6.36
CA ASP A 395 16.02 -31.40 6.42
C ASP A 395 16.03 -29.90 5.97
N TYR A 396 17.16 -29.41 5.46
CA TYR A 396 17.33 -28.03 5.01
C TYR A 396 18.17 -27.99 3.74
N THR A 397 17.85 -27.02 2.88
CA THR A 397 18.62 -26.73 1.66
C THR A 397 19.14 -25.30 1.71
N SER A 398 20.30 -25.07 1.07
CA SER A 398 20.85 -23.74 0.79
C SER A 398 21.07 -23.54 -0.71
N THR A 399 20.32 -24.27 -1.54
CA THR A 399 20.41 -24.22 -3.00
C THR A 399 19.06 -23.97 -3.65
N PHE A 400 18.04 -23.59 -2.88
CA PHE A 400 16.72 -23.25 -3.43
C PHE A 400 16.78 -21.89 -4.12
N GLY A 401 15.92 -21.67 -5.11
CA GLY A 401 16.02 -20.55 -6.04
C GLY A 401 14.89 -20.52 -7.06
N GLY A 402 15.08 -19.73 -8.11
CA GLY A 402 14.07 -19.41 -9.10
C GLY A 402 13.12 -18.32 -8.63
N THR A 403 12.28 -17.82 -9.52
CA THR A 403 11.08 -17.05 -9.13
C THR A 403 10.18 -17.83 -8.16
N SER A 404 10.33 -19.17 -8.14
CA SER A 404 9.78 -20.11 -7.17
C SER A 404 10.18 -19.89 -5.71
N SER A 405 11.28 -19.19 -5.43
CA SER A 405 11.63 -18.80 -4.05
C SER A 405 11.30 -17.33 -3.75
N ALA A 406 11.22 -16.48 -4.77
CA ALA A 406 10.80 -15.09 -4.66
C ALA A 406 9.30 -14.96 -4.30
N THR A 407 8.48 -15.79 -4.93
CA THR A 407 7.00 -15.82 -4.80
C THR A 407 6.51 -16.15 -3.38
N PRO A 408 6.93 -17.26 -2.74
CA PRO A 408 6.53 -17.56 -1.37
C PRO A 408 7.02 -16.51 -0.36
N LEU A 409 8.14 -15.83 -0.63
CA LEU A 409 8.61 -14.73 0.22
C LEU A 409 7.62 -13.55 0.21
N VAL A 410 7.10 -13.20 -0.97
CA VAL A 410 6.03 -12.19 -1.11
C VAL A 410 4.76 -12.65 -0.38
N SER A 411 4.35 -13.90 -0.55
CA SER A 411 3.20 -14.47 0.19
C SER A 411 3.34 -14.32 1.71
N GLY A 412 4.52 -14.62 2.26
CA GLY A 412 4.80 -14.43 3.69
C GLY A 412 4.71 -12.96 4.12
N ILE A 413 5.24 -12.03 3.34
CA ILE A 413 5.15 -10.60 3.66
C ILE A 413 3.70 -10.09 3.61
N ILE A 414 2.90 -10.55 2.64
CA ILE A 414 1.47 -10.22 2.56
C ILE A 414 0.71 -10.79 3.77
N ALA A 415 1.11 -11.95 4.30
CA ALA A 415 0.52 -12.45 5.54
C ALA A 415 0.79 -11.51 6.74
N LEU A 416 1.95 -10.84 6.79
CA LEU A 416 2.21 -9.80 7.78
C LEU A 416 1.30 -8.57 7.59
N MET A 417 1.02 -8.20 6.33
CA MET A 417 0.07 -7.12 6.02
C MET A 417 -1.35 -7.46 6.50
N PHE A 418 -1.80 -8.70 6.31
CA PHE A 418 -3.13 -9.12 6.77
C PHE A 418 -3.26 -9.22 8.29
N GLU A 419 -2.20 -9.60 9.00
CA GLU A 419 -2.21 -9.52 10.47
C GLU A 419 -2.34 -8.05 10.94
N ALA A 420 -1.66 -7.12 10.25
CA ALA A 420 -1.76 -5.69 10.53
C ALA A 420 -3.14 -5.12 10.17
N ASN A 421 -3.72 -5.55 9.06
CA ASN A 421 -5.04 -5.11 8.61
C ASN A 421 -5.78 -6.24 7.85
N ALA A 422 -6.65 -6.94 8.58
CA ALA A 422 -7.45 -8.01 8.01
C ALA A 422 -8.55 -7.52 7.03
N ASN A 423 -8.76 -6.20 6.87
CA ASN A 423 -9.76 -5.64 5.97
C ASN A 423 -9.26 -5.38 4.56
N LEU A 424 -7.96 -5.51 4.31
CA LEU A 424 -7.39 -5.37 2.98
C LEU A 424 -8.05 -6.34 1.99
N THR A 425 -8.50 -5.79 0.87
CA THR A 425 -8.93 -6.54 -0.30
C THR A 425 -7.74 -6.98 -1.15
N TRP A 426 -7.98 -7.83 -2.15
CA TRP A 426 -6.94 -8.24 -3.08
C TRP A 426 -6.33 -7.08 -3.87
N ARG A 427 -7.15 -6.06 -4.22
CA ARG A 427 -6.69 -4.84 -4.89
C ARG A 427 -5.88 -3.94 -3.96
N ASP A 428 -6.32 -3.77 -2.71
CA ASP A 428 -5.58 -2.97 -1.72
C ASP A 428 -4.15 -3.50 -1.53
N VAL A 429 -3.97 -4.82 -1.52
CA VAL A 429 -2.64 -5.43 -1.44
C VAL A 429 -1.79 -5.05 -2.65
N GLN A 430 -2.34 -5.08 -3.87
CA GLN A 430 -1.60 -4.67 -5.06
C GLN A 430 -1.23 -3.18 -5.03
N HIS A 431 -2.14 -2.28 -4.63
CA HIS A 431 -1.85 -0.86 -4.43
C HIS A 431 -0.72 -0.62 -3.43
N ILE A 432 -0.77 -1.27 -2.26
CA ILE A 432 0.30 -1.16 -1.27
C ILE A 432 1.64 -1.60 -1.86
N LEU A 433 1.68 -2.70 -2.64
CA LEU A 433 2.92 -3.14 -3.28
C LEU A 433 3.44 -2.13 -4.30
N VAL A 434 2.57 -1.50 -5.09
CA VAL A 434 2.93 -0.43 -6.04
C VAL A 434 3.53 0.77 -5.32
N GLU A 435 2.94 1.18 -4.20
CA GLU A 435 3.35 2.38 -3.46
C GLU A 435 4.59 2.19 -2.59
N THR A 436 4.83 0.96 -2.13
CA THR A 436 5.84 0.67 -1.09
C THR A 436 7.05 -0.12 -1.58
N SER A 437 6.99 -0.69 -2.79
CA SER A 437 8.15 -1.36 -3.38
C SER A 437 9.31 -0.40 -3.60
N ARG A 438 10.52 -0.89 -3.34
CA ARG A 438 11.75 -0.10 -3.39
C ARG A 438 12.44 -0.30 -4.73
N GLN A 439 12.84 0.80 -5.37
CA GLN A 439 13.71 0.76 -6.54
C GLN A 439 15.03 0.04 -6.18
N ASN A 440 15.22 -1.13 -6.80
CA ASN A 440 16.46 -1.90 -6.80
C ASN A 440 17.27 -1.60 -8.07
N ASP A 441 18.58 -1.86 -8.05
CA ASP A 441 19.49 -1.61 -9.18
C ASP A 441 19.20 -0.29 -9.93
N ALA A 442 19.26 0.84 -9.19
CA ALA A 442 18.71 2.12 -9.63
C ALA A 442 19.30 2.71 -10.93
N ASN A 443 20.36 2.11 -11.48
CA ASN A 443 20.97 2.52 -12.75
C ASN A 443 20.60 1.60 -13.93
N ASP A 444 19.78 0.56 -13.72
CA ASP A 444 19.30 -0.29 -14.81
C ASP A 444 18.41 0.54 -15.76
N ALA A 445 18.61 0.35 -17.06
CA ALA A 445 17.95 1.15 -18.10
C ALA A 445 16.47 0.79 -18.31
N SER A 446 15.98 -0.27 -17.69
CA SER A 446 14.58 -0.69 -17.75
C SER A 446 13.64 0.20 -16.93
N TRP A 447 14.17 1.00 -16.00
CA TRP A 447 13.37 1.90 -15.19
C TRP A 447 12.84 3.08 -16.01
N ALA A 448 11.53 3.29 -15.96
CA ALA A 448 10.85 4.44 -16.53
C ALA A 448 9.83 5.00 -15.52
N THR A 449 9.57 6.30 -15.60
CA THR A 449 8.47 6.93 -14.85
C THR A 449 7.23 6.94 -15.72
N ASN A 450 6.13 6.39 -15.21
CA ASN A 450 4.86 6.35 -15.93
C ASN A 450 4.11 7.70 -15.84
N GLY A 451 2.94 7.80 -16.48
CA GLY A 451 2.15 9.03 -16.53
C GLY A 451 1.65 9.54 -15.17
N ALA A 452 1.63 8.69 -14.15
CA ALA A 452 1.23 9.02 -12.79
C ALA A 452 2.41 9.29 -11.84
N GLY A 453 3.64 9.25 -12.36
CA GLY A 453 4.85 9.51 -11.57
C GLY A 453 5.42 8.28 -10.85
N HIS A 454 4.84 7.09 -11.04
CA HIS A 454 5.41 5.86 -10.49
C HIS A 454 6.62 5.43 -11.31
N LEU A 455 7.65 4.95 -10.62
CA LEU A 455 8.79 4.30 -11.26
C LEU A 455 8.48 2.82 -11.46
N VAL A 456 8.58 2.34 -12.69
CA VAL A 456 8.22 0.97 -13.07
C VAL A 456 9.21 0.42 -14.09
N SER A 457 9.40 -0.90 -14.08
CA SER A 457 10.31 -1.64 -14.95
C SER A 457 9.68 -2.93 -15.43
N HIS A 458 9.96 -3.32 -16.68
CA HIS A 458 9.58 -4.64 -17.19
C HIS A 458 10.41 -5.77 -16.55
N LYS A 459 11.54 -5.47 -15.90
CA LYS A 459 12.38 -6.48 -15.22
C LYS A 459 12.04 -6.65 -13.74
N TYR A 460 11.49 -5.61 -13.11
CA TYR A 460 11.37 -5.51 -11.66
C TYR A 460 9.96 -5.14 -11.18
N GLY A 461 9.01 -4.89 -12.09
CA GLY A 461 7.74 -4.27 -11.75
C GLY A 461 7.97 -2.92 -11.09
N TYR A 462 7.34 -2.72 -9.92
CA TYR A 462 7.53 -1.52 -9.09
C TYR A 462 8.75 -1.60 -8.17
N GLY A 463 9.51 -2.69 -8.21
CA GLY A 463 10.75 -2.90 -7.46
C GLY A 463 10.67 -4.00 -6.43
N VAL A 464 11.69 -4.07 -5.56
CA VAL A 464 11.78 -5.09 -4.53
C VAL A 464 10.79 -4.79 -3.40
N ILE A 465 10.02 -5.80 -3.01
CA ILE A 465 9.10 -5.70 -1.87
C ILE A 465 9.84 -5.26 -0.59
N ASP A 466 9.31 -4.26 0.10
CA ASP A 466 9.78 -3.80 1.41
C ASP A 466 8.73 -4.13 2.48
N ALA A 467 8.99 -5.15 3.30
CA ALA A 467 8.05 -5.61 4.31
C ALA A 467 7.79 -4.57 5.40
N GLY A 468 8.76 -3.71 5.70
CA GLY A 468 8.59 -2.63 6.67
C GLY A 468 7.62 -1.57 6.15
N ALA A 469 7.82 -1.13 4.91
CA ALA A 469 6.98 -0.13 4.26
C ALA A 469 5.57 -0.67 3.96
N ALA A 470 5.47 -1.88 3.40
CA ALA A 470 4.19 -2.51 3.07
C ALA A 470 3.30 -2.71 4.29
N VAL A 471 3.86 -3.23 5.40
CA VAL A 471 3.07 -3.40 6.64
C VAL A 471 2.76 -2.05 7.30
N ALA A 472 3.65 -1.07 7.25
CA ALA A 472 3.36 0.27 7.76
C ALA A 472 2.20 0.94 7.00
N ALA A 473 2.15 0.80 5.68
CA ALA A 473 1.03 1.28 4.86
C ALA A 473 -0.26 0.54 5.18
N ALA A 474 -0.20 -0.80 5.32
CA ALA A 474 -1.35 -1.64 5.64
C ALA A 474 -2.10 -1.20 6.91
N VAL A 475 -1.38 -0.79 7.97
CA VAL A 475 -1.97 -0.43 9.28
C VAL A 475 -3.03 0.66 9.18
N ASN A 476 -2.80 1.67 8.32
CA ASN A 476 -3.72 2.82 8.17
C ASN A 476 -4.34 2.88 6.77
N TRP A 477 -4.29 1.77 6.02
CA TRP A 477 -4.80 1.73 4.66
C TRP A 477 -6.31 1.96 4.63
N THR A 478 -6.73 2.91 3.80
CA THR A 478 -8.15 3.11 3.49
C THR A 478 -8.50 2.23 2.30
N PRO A 479 -9.52 1.34 2.40
CA PRO A 479 -9.89 0.46 1.30
C PRO A 479 -10.17 1.23 0.01
N SER A 480 -9.69 0.68 -1.10
CA SER A 480 -9.88 1.23 -2.44
C SER A 480 -11.36 1.30 -2.79
N GLU A 481 -11.73 2.31 -3.58
CA GLU A 481 -13.08 2.43 -4.13
C GLU A 481 -13.46 1.19 -4.96
N ALA A 482 -14.77 1.04 -5.18
CA ALA A 482 -15.29 -0.04 -6.01
C ALA A 482 -14.65 -0.02 -7.40
N GLU A 483 -14.18 -1.18 -7.84
CA GLU A 483 -13.60 -1.33 -9.17
C GLU A 483 -14.64 -1.03 -10.26
N ILE A 484 -14.21 -0.26 -11.25
CA ILE A 484 -14.91 -0.03 -12.51
C ILE A 484 -14.02 -0.47 -13.67
N SER A 485 -14.62 -0.68 -14.83
CA SER A 485 -13.87 -0.98 -16.05
C SER A 485 -14.49 -0.32 -17.27
N THR A 486 -13.64 -0.08 -18.27
CA THR A 486 -14.05 0.34 -19.61
C THR A 486 -13.39 -0.56 -20.65
N THR A 487 -14.07 -0.76 -21.77
CA THR A 487 -13.57 -1.58 -22.88
C THR A 487 -13.77 -0.83 -24.20
N SER A 488 -12.81 -0.96 -25.11
CA SER A 488 -13.00 -0.54 -26.50
C SER A 488 -14.04 -1.37 -27.26
N GLY A 489 -14.40 -2.53 -26.71
CA GLY A 489 -14.95 -3.65 -27.47
C GLY A 489 -13.94 -4.17 -28.50
N THR A 490 -14.32 -5.21 -29.24
CA THR A 490 -13.49 -5.76 -30.32
C THR A 490 -13.35 -4.76 -31.47
N ILE A 491 -12.10 -4.39 -31.77
CA ILE A 491 -11.72 -3.52 -32.88
C ILE A 491 -11.27 -4.41 -34.04
N GLU A 492 -12.13 -4.59 -35.05
CA GLU A 492 -11.75 -5.27 -36.30
C GLU A 492 -10.87 -4.35 -37.15
N THR A 493 -9.65 -4.80 -37.50
CA THR A 493 -8.70 -3.97 -38.25
C THR A 493 -8.31 -4.59 -39.60
N ASN A 494 -8.03 -5.90 -39.64
CA ASN A 494 -7.46 -6.60 -40.81
C ASN A 494 -6.21 -5.89 -41.38
N LEU A 495 -5.37 -5.34 -40.51
CA LEU A 495 -4.18 -4.59 -40.90
C LEU A 495 -3.06 -5.55 -41.27
N ALA A 496 -2.49 -5.41 -42.47
CA ALA A 496 -1.32 -6.18 -42.88
C ALA A 496 -0.06 -5.65 -42.21
N ILE A 497 0.77 -6.56 -41.71
CA ILE A 497 2.04 -6.26 -41.04
C ILE A 497 3.17 -6.47 -42.07
N PRO A 498 3.94 -5.41 -42.42
CA PRO A 498 5.04 -5.54 -43.36
C PRO A 498 6.21 -6.37 -42.83
N ASP A 499 6.64 -7.37 -43.60
CA ASP A 499 7.79 -8.26 -43.34
C ASP A 499 9.12 -7.47 -43.27
N ASN A 500 9.60 -7.23 -42.04
CA ASN A 500 10.90 -6.66 -41.69
C ASN A 500 11.37 -5.48 -42.56
N THR A 501 10.48 -4.50 -42.71
CA THR A 501 10.74 -3.26 -43.44
C THR A 501 11.24 -2.11 -42.54
N GLY A 502 11.14 -2.26 -41.22
CA GLY A 502 11.31 -1.17 -40.24
C GLY A 502 10.09 -0.24 -40.15
N GLU A 503 8.95 -0.63 -40.72
CA GLU A 503 7.69 0.13 -40.69
C GLU A 503 6.79 -0.37 -39.56
N VAL A 504 6.52 0.49 -38.60
CA VAL A 504 5.61 0.22 -37.48
C VAL A 504 4.16 0.47 -37.92
N VAL A 505 3.29 -0.52 -37.69
CA VAL A 505 1.84 -0.44 -37.91
C VAL A 505 1.17 0.00 -36.62
N TYR A 506 0.13 0.84 -36.72
CA TYR A 506 -0.61 1.37 -35.57
C TYR A 506 -2.10 1.07 -35.68
N SER A 507 -2.72 0.73 -34.55
CA SER A 507 -4.17 0.72 -34.37
C SER A 507 -4.51 1.47 -33.08
N ASN A 508 -5.42 2.45 -33.17
CA ASN A 508 -5.70 3.38 -32.10
C ASN A 508 -7.16 3.30 -31.65
N THR A 509 -7.40 3.55 -30.37
CA THR A 509 -8.73 3.71 -29.79
C THR A 509 -8.74 4.90 -28.83
N THR A 510 -9.90 5.49 -28.58
CA THR A 510 -10.05 6.61 -27.66
C THR A 510 -10.91 6.20 -26.48
N VAL A 511 -10.38 6.36 -25.27
CA VAL A 511 -11.11 6.12 -24.03
C VAL A 511 -11.60 7.46 -23.49
N SER A 512 -12.90 7.55 -23.19
CA SER A 512 -13.54 8.76 -22.64
C SER A 512 -13.83 8.68 -21.15
N ASP A 513 -13.92 7.46 -20.60
CA ASP A 513 -14.18 7.26 -19.18
C ASP A 513 -12.95 7.64 -18.36
N ALA A 514 -13.17 8.31 -17.22
CA ALA A 514 -12.13 8.76 -16.31
C ALA A 514 -11.87 7.69 -15.24
N ILE A 515 -10.91 6.81 -15.53
CA ILE A 515 -10.48 5.72 -14.65
C ILE A 515 -9.06 6.01 -14.20
N GLN A 516 -8.83 5.96 -12.89
CA GLN A 516 -7.48 5.85 -12.35
C GLN A 516 -7.05 4.39 -12.49
N ILE A 517 -6.09 4.14 -13.38
CA ILE A 517 -5.78 2.79 -13.87
C ILE A 517 -5.14 1.94 -12.78
N GLU A 518 -5.50 0.66 -12.73
CA GLU A 518 -4.83 -0.39 -11.95
C GLU A 518 -4.24 -1.44 -12.90
N ASN A 519 -5.07 -2.06 -13.73
CA ASN A 519 -4.65 -3.10 -14.67
C ASN A 519 -5.22 -2.83 -16.07
N ILE A 520 -4.52 -3.33 -17.08
CA ILE A 520 -4.99 -3.33 -18.46
C ILE A 520 -4.82 -4.73 -19.06
N ASP A 521 -5.87 -5.20 -19.72
CA ASP A 521 -5.83 -6.37 -20.61
C ASP A 521 -5.85 -5.91 -22.07
N VAL A 522 -4.99 -6.52 -22.89
CA VAL A 522 -4.98 -6.38 -24.34
C VAL A 522 -5.17 -7.74 -24.96
N ILE A 523 -6.33 -7.99 -25.56
CA ILE A 523 -6.63 -9.25 -26.25
C ILE A 523 -6.37 -9.05 -27.74
N VAL A 524 -5.59 -9.94 -28.37
CA VAL A 524 -5.25 -9.86 -29.80
C VAL A 524 -5.56 -11.16 -30.53
N ASP A 525 -6.09 -11.04 -31.75
CA ASP A 525 -6.08 -12.10 -32.76
C ASP A 525 -5.17 -11.67 -33.91
N LEU A 526 -3.99 -12.29 -33.96
CA LEU A 526 -2.89 -11.92 -34.83
C LEU A 526 -2.32 -13.18 -35.49
N PRO A 527 -2.79 -13.55 -36.69
CA PRO A 527 -2.18 -14.60 -37.48
C PRO A 527 -0.78 -14.21 -37.96
N HIS A 528 0.23 -15.01 -37.63
CA HIS A 528 1.62 -14.86 -38.08
C HIS A 528 2.30 -16.24 -38.10
N THR A 529 3.09 -16.56 -39.12
CA THR A 529 3.69 -17.91 -39.25
C THR A 529 4.95 -18.13 -38.41
N PHE A 530 5.42 -17.07 -37.75
CA PHE A 530 6.55 -17.09 -36.81
C PHE A 530 6.31 -16.01 -35.74
N ARG A 531 5.62 -16.32 -34.64
CA ARG A 531 5.15 -15.29 -33.70
C ARG A 531 6.29 -14.57 -32.97
N GLY A 532 7.45 -15.22 -32.79
CA GLY A 532 8.63 -14.61 -32.18
C GLY A 532 9.24 -13.46 -32.99
N ASP A 533 8.84 -13.25 -34.24
CA ASP A 533 9.28 -12.10 -35.03
C ASP A 533 8.55 -10.80 -34.68
N MET A 534 7.46 -10.89 -33.90
CA MET A 534 6.57 -9.76 -33.62
C MET A 534 7.01 -8.96 -32.39
N GLU A 535 6.99 -7.64 -32.52
CA GLU A 535 7.03 -6.70 -31.40
C GLU A 535 5.67 -6.00 -31.27
N LEU A 536 5.08 -6.03 -30.06
CA LEU A 536 3.81 -5.39 -29.73
C LEU A 536 4.03 -4.42 -28.56
N ILE A 537 3.70 -3.14 -28.76
CA ILE A 537 3.81 -2.11 -27.72
C ILE A 537 2.47 -1.39 -27.58
N LEU A 538 1.95 -1.34 -26.35
CA LEU A 538 0.82 -0.48 -25.98
C LEU A 538 1.36 0.86 -25.49
N THR A 539 0.86 1.97 -26.02
CA THR A 539 1.19 3.33 -25.57
C THR A 539 -0.06 4.01 -25.00
N SER A 540 0.05 4.53 -23.77
CA SER A 540 -1.01 5.28 -23.09
C SER A 540 -1.10 6.74 -23.56
N PRO A 541 -2.19 7.47 -23.24
CA PRO A 541 -2.34 8.89 -23.57
C PRO A 541 -1.24 9.78 -23.00
N SER A 542 -0.63 9.39 -21.87
CA SER A 542 0.50 10.10 -21.25
C SER A 542 1.82 9.87 -21.98
N GLY A 543 1.87 8.87 -22.89
CA GLY A 543 3.06 8.46 -23.63
C GLY A 543 3.85 7.33 -22.97
N SER A 544 3.40 6.79 -21.83
CA SER A 544 4.01 5.61 -21.22
C SER A 544 3.78 4.36 -22.08
N GLN A 545 4.75 3.44 -22.07
CA GLN A 545 4.76 2.28 -22.96
C GLN A 545 4.86 0.95 -22.20
N SER A 546 4.07 -0.02 -22.62
CA SER A 546 4.16 -1.42 -22.21
C SER A 546 4.62 -2.27 -23.39
N VAL A 547 5.75 -2.96 -23.25
CA VAL A 547 6.18 -4.00 -24.21
C VAL A 547 5.42 -5.27 -23.87
N LEU A 548 4.45 -5.61 -24.71
CA LEU A 548 3.57 -6.76 -24.51
C LEU A 548 4.19 -8.04 -25.07
N ALA A 549 4.87 -7.91 -26.21
CA ALA A 549 5.66 -8.95 -26.85
C ALA A 549 6.88 -8.31 -27.52
N GLU A 550 8.00 -9.01 -27.49
CA GLU A 550 9.27 -8.64 -28.09
C GLU A 550 9.70 -9.68 -29.12
N LYS A 551 10.67 -9.28 -29.96
CA LYS A 551 11.32 -10.24 -30.84
C LYS A 551 12.15 -11.26 -30.04
N HIS A 552 11.92 -12.54 -30.27
CA HIS A 552 12.66 -13.67 -29.71
C HIS A 552 12.58 -14.91 -30.62
N ASP A 553 13.31 -15.98 -30.29
CA ASP A 553 13.46 -17.16 -31.16
C ASP A 553 12.27 -18.15 -31.09
N ASP A 554 11.02 -17.67 -31.16
CA ASP A 554 9.80 -18.49 -31.13
C ASP A 554 9.21 -18.78 -32.53
N SER A 555 9.43 -20.02 -32.98
CA SER A 555 8.98 -20.52 -34.28
C SER A 555 7.50 -20.94 -34.37
N GLY A 556 6.73 -20.75 -33.30
CA GLY A 556 5.32 -21.04 -33.26
C GLY A 556 4.48 -20.06 -34.10
N ASN A 557 3.20 -20.40 -34.33
CA ASN A 557 2.30 -19.57 -35.13
C ASN A 557 1.34 -18.80 -34.23
N ASN A 558 1.02 -17.58 -34.64
CA ASN A 558 -0.08 -16.71 -34.21
C ASN A 558 -0.12 -16.33 -32.72
N PHE A 559 -0.82 -15.23 -32.45
CA PHE A 559 -1.48 -14.99 -31.17
C PHE A 559 -2.98 -15.15 -31.39
N ASN A 560 -3.59 -16.25 -30.95
CA ASN A 560 -5.01 -16.53 -31.24
C ASN A 560 -5.88 -16.14 -30.04
N ASN A 561 -6.50 -14.96 -30.07
CA ASN A 561 -7.25 -14.41 -28.93
C ASN A 561 -6.40 -14.42 -27.65
N TRP A 562 -5.10 -14.13 -27.77
CA TRP A 562 -4.18 -14.12 -26.65
C TRP A 562 -4.37 -12.84 -25.85
N ARG A 563 -4.36 -12.95 -24.53
CA ARG A 563 -4.47 -11.82 -23.62
C ARG A 563 -3.08 -11.50 -23.07
N PHE A 564 -2.61 -10.30 -23.33
CA PHE A 564 -1.51 -9.68 -22.61
C PHE A 564 -2.04 -8.87 -21.44
N GLY A 565 -1.33 -8.91 -20.31
CA GLY A 565 -1.59 -8.07 -19.15
C GLY A 565 -0.51 -6.99 -18.99
N THR A 566 -0.88 -5.82 -18.51
CA THR A 566 0.10 -4.83 -18.05
C THR A 566 -0.36 -4.10 -16.80
N VAL A 567 0.62 -3.86 -15.92
CA VAL A 567 0.51 -3.00 -14.72
C VAL A 567 1.31 -1.72 -14.87
N GLN A 568 2.05 -1.51 -15.97
CA GLN A 568 2.98 -0.37 -16.13
C GLN A 568 2.29 1.01 -16.06
N HIS A 569 0.96 1.03 -16.21
CA HIS A 569 0.14 2.24 -16.26
C HIS A 569 -0.61 2.53 -14.96
N TRP A 570 -0.28 1.83 -13.86
CA TRP A 570 -0.95 2.05 -12.57
C TRP A 570 -0.93 3.52 -12.15
N GLY A 571 -2.07 4.04 -11.72
CA GLY A 571 -2.31 5.41 -11.31
C GLY A 571 -2.59 6.39 -12.45
N GLU A 572 -2.34 6.04 -13.73
CA GLU A 572 -2.54 6.96 -14.86
C GLU A 572 -4.03 7.29 -15.09
N ASP A 573 -4.30 8.43 -15.74
CA ASP A 573 -5.62 8.74 -16.30
C ASP A 573 -5.86 7.97 -17.60
N SER A 574 -6.93 7.18 -17.65
CA SER A 574 -7.30 6.41 -18.83
C SER A 574 -7.74 7.25 -20.03
N ARG A 575 -8.15 8.51 -19.83
CA ARG A 575 -8.73 9.33 -20.90
C ARG A 575 -7.72 9.69 -21.98
N GLY A 576 -8.13 9.53 -23.23
CA GLY A 576 -7.36 9.95 -24.39
C GLY A 576 -7.15 8.83 -25.42
N GLU A 577 -6.19 9.06 -26.31
CA GLU A 577 -5.86 8.11 -27.37
C GLU A 577 -4.87 7.06 -26.88
N TRP A 578 -5.27 5.79 -26.95
CA TRP A 578 -4.42 4.62 -26.76
C TRP A 578 -4.00 4.07 -28.12
N SER A 579 -2.76 3.64 -28.22
CA SER A 579 -2.17 3.15 -29.47
C SER A 579 -1.51 1.80 -29.26
N LEU A 580 -1.95 0.78 -29.99
CA LEU A 580 -1.26 -0.50 -30.14
C LEU A 580 -0.38 -0.43 -31.39
N SER A 581 0.94 -0.54 -31.21
CA SER A 581 1.90 -0.59 -32.32
C SER A 581 2.44 -2.00 -32.51
N LEU A 582 2.64 -2.38 -33.77
CA LEU A 582 3.11 -3.70 -34.18
C LEU A 582 4.23 -3.56 -35.22
N GLU A 583 5.29 -4.35 -35.05
CA GLU A 583 6.37 -4.48 -36.02
C GLU A 583 6.75 -5.96 -36.18
N ASP A 584 6.91 -6.41 -37.42
CA ASP A 584 7.58 -7.67 -37.72
C ASP A 584 9.06 -7.38 -37.96
N GLN A 585 9.92 -7.96 -37.13
CA GLN A 585 11.36 -7.76 -37.13
C GLN A 585 12.15 -8.96 -37.70
N GLY A 586 11.47 -9.95 -38.30
CA GLY A 586 12.04 -11.14 -38.91
C GLY A 586 11.76 -11.25 -40.42
N ASN A 587 12.55 -12.04 -41.15
CA ASN A 587 12.43 -12.09 -42.61
C ASN A 587 11.63 -13.31 -43.06
N GLY A 588 10.69 -13.09 -43.98
CA GLY A 588 10.09 -14.14 -44.80
C GLY A 588 8.79 -14.73 -44.25
N ASP A 589 8.36 -14.23 -43.11
CA ASP A 589 7.05 -14.46 -42.52
C ASP A 589 6.25 -13.14 -42.60
N SER A 590 4.93 -13.23 -42.56
CA SER A 590 4.08 -12.02 -42.58
C SER A 590 2.74 -12.36 -41.98
N GLY A 591 2.08 -11.37 -41.41
CA GLY A 591 0.80 -11.57 -40.74
C GLY A 591 -0.15 -10.40 -40.86
N THR A 592 -1.26 -10.53 -40.15
CA THR A 592 -2.28 -9.49 -40.01
C THR A 592 -2.63 -9.32 -38.54
N LEU A 593 -2.94 -8.09 -38.14
CA LEU A 593 -3.77 -7.85 -36.97
C LEU A 593 -5.22 -7.97 -37.43
N ASP A 594 -5.91 -9.04 -37.06
CA ASP A 594 -7.30 -9.22 -37.47
C ASP A 594 -8.21 -8.41 -36.54
N GLU A 595 -8.05 -8.59 -35.23
CA GLU A 595 -8.78 -7.86 -34.19
C GLU A 595 -7.97 -7.68 -32.91
N TRP A 596 -8.34 -6.66 -32.13
CA TRP A 596 -7.86 -6.49 -30.76
C TRP A 596 -8.90 -5.80 -29.87
N GLU A 597 -8.78 -5.96 -28.56
CA GLU A 597 -9.62 -5.32 -27.55
C GLU A 597 -8.75 -4.79 -26.41
N LEU A 598 -9.04 -3.56 -25.98
CA LEU A 598 -8.44 -2.92 -24.81
C LEU A 598 -9.44 -2.90 -23.67
N ILE A 599 -9.08 -3.46 -22.52
CA ILE A 599 -9.90 -3.42 -21.29
C ILE A 599 -9.07 -2.78 -20.19
N ILE A 600 -9.57 -1.70 -19.61
CA ILE A 600 -8.92 -0.96 -18.53
C ILE A 600 -9.75 -1.13 -17.26
N TYR A 601 -9.08 -1.47 -16.16
CA TYR A 601 -9.68 -1.63 -14.84
C TYR A 601 -9.05 -0.63 -13.87
N GLY A 602 -9.85 -0.16 -12.93
CA GLY A 602 -9.37 0.75 -11.90
C GLY A 602 -10.51 1.33 -11.06
N THR A 603 -10.26 2.48 -10.45
CA THR A 603 -11.27 3.24 -9.71
C THR A 603 -11.76 4.43 -10.52
N GLN A 604 -12.92 4.98 -10.13
CA GLN A 604 -13.32 6.30 -10.59
C GLN A 604 -12.22 7.29 -10.23
N MET A 605 -11.77 8.07 -11.21
CA MET A 605 -10.81 9.13 -10.95
C MET A 605 -11.45 10.21 -10.07
N ILE A 606 -10.90 10.41 -8.87
CA ILE A 606 -11.23 11.53 -7.99
C ILE A 606 -10.19 12.61 -8.25
N LEU A 607 -10.57 13.63 -9.02
CA LEU A 607 -9.73 14.79 -9.30
C LEU A 607 -10.01 15.88 -8.25
N ASP A 608 -8.96 16.61 -7.90
CA ASP A 608 -8.95 17.87 -7.13
C ASP A 608 -7.91 18.75 -7.85
N SER A 609 -8.40 19.58 -8.76
CA SER A 609 -7.62 20.25 -9.80
C SER A 609 -6.89 21.50 -9.31
N ASP A 610 -7.37 22.17 -8.26
CA ASP A 610 -6.74 23.33 -7.63
C ASP A 610 -6.13 23.03 -6.24
N GLY A 611 -6.38 21.85 -5.69
CA GLY A 611 -5.70 21.32 -4.51
C GLY A 611 -6.26 21.84 -3.20
N ASP A 612 -7.53 22.23 -3.17
CA ASP A 612 -8.22 22.82 -2.03
C ASP A 612 -8.82 21.76 -1.06
N ASN A 613 -8.73 20.47 -1.43
CA ASN A 613 -9.32 19.28 -0.80
C ASN A 613 -10.83 19.09 -1.02
N LEU A 614 -11.41 19.86 -1.93
CA LEU A 614 -12.71 19.62 -2.55
C LEU A 614 -12.45 18.94 -3.90
N THR A 615 -13.26 17.94 -4.25
CA THR A 615 -13.05 17.22 -5.51
C THR A 615 -13.73 17.95 -6.65
N ASP A 616 -13.19 17.93 -7.87
CA ASP A 616 -13.80 18.56 -9.05
C ASP A 616 -15.28 18.17 -9.22
N THR A 617 -15.63 16.94 -8.81
CA THR A 617 -17.00 16.44 -8.82
C THR A 617 -17.86 17.05 -7.73
N ASN A 618 -17.36 17.23 -6.51
CA ASN A 618 -18.07 17.95 -5.47
C ASN A 618 -18.24 19.42 -5.82
N GLU A 619 -17.19 20.05 -6.34
CA GLU A 619 -17.21 21.43 -6.79
C GLU A 619 -18.28 21.64 -7.86
N THR A 620 -18.28 20.84 -8.92
CA THR A 620 -19.24 21.02 -10.02
C THR A 620 -20.64 20.48 -9.75
N ASP A 621 -20.79 19.31 -9.14
CA ASP A 621 -22.09 18.64 -8.98
C ASP A 621 -22.80 18.95 -7.66
N VAL A 622 -22.08 19.43 -6.64
CA VAL A 622 -22.62 19.66 -5.28
C VAL A 622 -22.64 21.14 -4.90
N TYR A 623 -21.49 21.83 -4.95
CA TYR A 623 -21.35 23.20 -4.42
C TYR A 623 -21.49 24.28 -5.49
N GLY A 624 -21.18 23.96 -6.75
CA GLY A 624 -21.24 24.88 -7.89
C GLY A 624 -20.02 25.78 -8.05
N THR A 625 -18.90 25.44 -7.39
CA THR A 625 -17.61 26.15 -7.44
C THR A 625 -16.82 25.84 -8.74
N ASP A 626 -15.77 26.62 -9.04
CA ASP A 626 -14.91 26.39 -10.22
C ASP A 626 -13.74 25.46 -9.85
N PRO A 627 -13.68 24.23 -10.40
CA PRO A 627 -12.65 23.24 -10.08
C PRO A 627 -11.25 23.57 -10.58
N ASN A 628 -10.94 24.82 -10.88
CA ASN A 628 -9.59 25.25 -11.22
C ASN A 628 -9.22 26.53 -10.46
N ASP A 629 -10.03 26.91 -9.49
CA ASP A 629 -9.91 28.12 -8.71
C ASP A 629 -10.13 27.79 -7.24
N ILE A 630 -9.04 27.82 -6.48
CA ILE A 630 -9.01 27.46 -5.05
C ILE A 630 -9.98 28.30 -4.19
N ASP A 631 -10.41 29.46 -4.67
CA ASP A 631 -11.24 30.44 -3.97
C ASP A 631 -12.18 31.04 -5.03
N THR A 632 -13.37 30.44 -5.18
CA THR A 632 -14.28 30.72 -6.30
C THR A 632 -14.88 32.13 -6.22
N ASP A 633 -15.07 32.66 -5.01
CA ASP A 633 -15.69 33.96 -4.81
C ASP A 633 -14.71 35.09 -4.48
N ASP A 634 -13.39 34.82 -4.42
CA ASP A 634 -12.29 35.76 -4.25
C ASP A 634 -12.28 36.49 -2.87
N ASP A 635 -12.66 35.81 -1.79
CA ASP A 635 -12.75 36.39 -0.43
C ASP A 635 -11.53 36.11 0.48
N GLU A 636 -10.53 35.38 -0.06
CA GLU A 636 -9.30 34.90 0.60
C GLU A 636 -9.46 33.62 1.46
N LEU A 637 -10.65 33.04 1.56
CA LEU A 637 -10.92 31.72 2.12
C LEU A 637 -11.12 30.71 0.96
N ASN A 638 -10.52 29.53 1.05
CA ASN A 638 -10.66 28.56 -0.04
C ASN A 638 -11.95 27.73 0.10
N ASP A 639 -12.54 27.34 -1.03
CA ASP A 639 -13.83 26.63 -1.10
C ASP A 639 -13.83 25.37 -0.19
N GLY A 640 -12.72 24.65 -0.18
CA GLY A 640 -12.51 23.48 0.67
C GLY A 640 -12.57 23.78 2.17
N LEU A 641 -12.00 24.89 2.68
CA LEU A 641 -12.12 25.26 4.10
C LEU A 641 -13.53 25.74 4.42
N GLU A 642 -14.13 26.52 3.55
CA GLU A 642 -15.50 26.98 3.69
C GLU A 642 -16.46 25.80 3.86
N VAL A 643 -16.39 24.82 2.97
CA VAL A 643 -17.28 23.67 3.00
C VAL A 643 -16.95 22.68 4.13
N LEU A 644 -15.67 22.35 4.32
CA LEU A 644 -15.27 21.24 5.20
C LEU A 644 -15.04 21.67 6.65
N VAL A 645 -14.80 22.96 6.90
CA VAL A 645 -14.41 23.47 8.22
C VAL A 645 -15.40 24.51 8.75
N TYR A 646 -15.63 25.60 8.02
CA TYR A 646 -16.37 26.76 8.54
C TYR A 646 -17.88 26.69 8.32
N GLY A 647 -18.32 26.00 7.26
CA GLY A 647 -19.72 25.88 6.87
C GLY A 647 -20.31 27.11 6.18
N THR A 648 -19.46 28.00 5.65
CA THR A 648 -19.82 29.17 4.84
C THR A 648 -20.22 28.76 3.40
N ASP A 649 -20.79 29.69 2.62
CA ASP A 649 -21.19 29.45 1.23
C ASP A 649 -20.07 29.89 0.28
N PRO A 650 -19.36 28.96 -0.40
CA PRO A 650 -18.16 29.26 -1.22
C PRO A 650 -18.45 29.98 -2.55
N LEU A 651 -19.64 30.58 -2.65
CA LEU A 651 -20.10 31.39 -3.76
C LEU A 651 -20.50 32.80 -3.28
N SER A 652 -20.23 33.13 -2.03
CA SER A 652 -20.62 34.34 -1.34
C SER A 652 -19.52 34.83 -0.40
N MET A 653 -18.78 35.84 -0.86
CA MET A 653 -17.74 36.53 -0.08
C MET A 653 -18.13 36.94 1.35
N ASP A 654 -19.43 37.06 1.66
CA ASP A 654 -19.99 37.47 2.95
C ASP A 654 -21.27 36.63 3.17
N THR A 655 -21.15 35.54 3.94
CA THR A 655 -22.19 34.52 4.09
C THR A 655 -23.36 35.02 4.94
N ASP A 656 -23.09 35.76 6.00
CA ASP A 656 -24.12 36.25 6.94
C ASP A 656 -24.68 37.64 6.59
N MET A 657 -24.07 38.31 5.60
CA MET A 657 -24.45 39.57 4.98
C MET A 657 -24.31 40.78 5.91
N ASP A 658 -23.29 40.79 6.74
CA ASP A 658 -23.01 41.88 7.69
C ASP A 658 -22.09 42.97 7.13
N GLY A 659 -21.46 42.71 5.98
CA GLY A 659 -20.55 43.59 5.28
C GLY A 659 -19.06 43.36 5.56
N LEU A 660 -18.72 42.29 6.28
CA LEU A 660 -17.36 41.76 6.43
C LEU A 660 -17.25 40.46 5.62
N ASP A 661 -16.16 40.32 4.87
CA ASP A 661 -15.98 39.12 4.04
C ASP A 661 -15.57 37.92 4.93
N ASP A 662 -16.03 36.69 4.65
CA ASP A 662 -15.85 35.51 5.52
C ASP A 662 -14.34 35.23 5.75
N GLY A 663 -13.53 35.35 4.70
CA GLY A 663 -12.08 35.27 4.79
C GLY A 663 -11.46 36.30 5.73
N VAL A 664 -12.00 37.52 5.79
CA VAL A 664 -11.54 38.58 6.70
C VAL A 664 -11.94 38.27 8.15
N GLU A 665 -13.14 37.76 8.35
CA GLU A 665 -13.62 37.30 9.64
C GLU A 665 -12.72 36.22 10.22
N VAL A 666 -12.49 35.16 9.45
CA VAL A 666 -11.72 33.99 9.89
C VAL A 666 -10.22 34.32 10.04
N LEU A 667 -9.61 34.99 9.05
CA LEU A 667 -8.16 35.14 8.97
C LEU A 667 -7.64 36.39 9.71
N VAL A 668 -8.48 37.40 9.92
CA VAL A 668 -8.05 38.70 10.47
C VAL A 668 -8.68 38.99 11.83
N ASN A 669 -10.00 38.92 11.95
CA ASN A 669 -10.71 39.39 13.15
C ASN A 669 -10.95 38.28 14.17
N GLY A 670 -11.12 37.04 13.73
CA GLY A 670 -11.51 35.89 14.54
C GLY A 670 -12.99 35.89 14.95
N THR A 671 -13.86 36.56 14.17
CA THR A 671 -15.33 36.54 14.30
C THR A 671 -15.91 35.26 13.70
N ASP A 672 -17.18 34.96 13.98
CA ASP A 672 -17.88 33.80 13.43
C ASP A 672 -18.60 34.19 12.12
N PRO A 673 -18.15 33.73 10.94
CA PRO A 673 -18.69 34.16 9.64
C PRO A 673 -20.12 33.69 9.34
N LEU A 674 -20.76 33.04 10.32
CA LEU A 674 -22.16 32.64 10.27
C LEU A 674 -23.04 33.46 11.24
N ASP A 675 -22.45 34.41 11.97
CA ASP A 675 -23.09 35.20 13.00
C ASP A 675 -22.73 36.69 12.90
N ASN A 676 -23.69 37.45 12.39
CA ASN A 676 -23.51 38.84 11.98
C ASN A 676 -23.31 39.87 13.12
N ASP A 677 -23.06 39.40 14.34
CA ASP A 677 -22.90 40.13 15.60
C ASP A 677 -22.28 39.14 16.60
N THR A 678 -20.99 38.82 16.43
CA THR A 678 -20.30 37.72 17.14
C THR A 678 -20.36 37.88 18.67
N ASP A 679 -20.42 39.11 19.17
CA ASP A 679 -20.42 39.40 20.60
C ASP A 679 -21.78 39.75 21.22
N ASP A 680 -22.86 39.71 20.42
CA ASP A 680 -24.27 39.93 20.78
C ASP A 680 -24.58 41.36 21.30
N ASP A 681 -23.86 42.40 20.88
CA ASP A 681 -24.01 43.76 21.40
C ASP A 681 -24.96 44.68 20.64
N LEU A 682 -25.55 44.17 19.54
CA LEU A 682 -26.47 44.82 18.60
C LEU A 682 -25.81 45.66 17.50
N LEU A 683 -24.49 45.61 17.39
CA LEU A 683 -23.73 46.11 16.25
C LEU A 683 -23.19 44.92 15.44
N SER A 684 -23.16 45.04 14.12
CA SER A 684 -22.60 43.94 13.32
C SER A 684 -21.08 44.03 13.25
N ASP A 685 -20.42 42.89 13.11
CA ASP A 685 -18.96 42.77 13.05
C ASP A 685 -18.41 43.65 11.90
N GLY A 686 -19.10 43.64 10.76
CA GLY A 686 -18.82 44.50 9.62
C GLY A 686 -18.97 45.99 9.91
N ASP A 687 -19.98 46.43 10.68
CA ASP A 687 -20.13 47.84 11.06
C ASP A 687 -19.01 48.25 12.02
N GLU A 688 -18.68 47.40 12.98
CA GLU A 688 -17.59 47.63 13.95
C GLU A 688 -16.24 47.77 13.27
N VAL A 689 -15.90 46.84 12.38
CA VAL A 689 -14.60 46.85 11.69
C VAL A 689 -14.53 47.98 10.65
N ASN A 690 -15.56 48.12 9.80
CA ASN A 690 -15.49 49.01 8.64
C ASN A 690 -15.90 50.47 8.93
N ILE A 691 -16.78 50.71 9.90
CA ILE A 691 -17.33 52.04 10.18
C ILE A 691 -16.72 52.65 11.45
N TYR A 692 -16.75 51.92 12.56
CA TYR A 692 -16.41 52.47 13.88
C TYR A 692 -14.94 52.24 14.26
N GLY A 693 -14.32 51.18 13.75
CA GLY A 693 -12.97 50.75 14.11
C GLY A 693 -12.90 50.18 15.53
N THR A 694 -13.97 49.52 15.97
CA THR A 694 -14.12 48.87 17.28
C THR A 694 -13.76 47.39 17.18
N ASN A 695 -13.92 46.63 18.27
CA ASN A 695 -13.46 45.24 18.31
C ASN A 695 -14.68 44.29 18.41
N PRO A 696 -15.00 43.55 17.35
CA PRO A 696 -16.23 42.73 17.25
C PRO A 696 -16.26 41.46 18.13
N LEU A 697 -15.31 41.35 19.05
CA LEU A 697 -15.22 40.27 20.02
C LEU A 697 -15.46 40.78 21.45
N VAL A 698 -15.87 42.04 21.62
CA VAL A 698 -15.95 42.74 22.90
C VAL A 698 -17.23 43.54 23.01
N PHE A 699 -18.26 42.85 23.51
CA PHE A 699 -19.58 43.41 23.79
C PHE A 699 -19.55 44.84 24.38
N ASP A 700 -20.13 45.80 23.66
CA ASP A 700 -20.44 47.16 24.12
C ASP A 700 -21.92 47.54 23.86
N ALA A 701 -22.74 47.44 24.91
CA ALA A 701 -24.14 47.82 24.87
C ALA A 701 -24.35 49.34 24.63
N ASP A 702 -24.40 49.74 23.37
CA ASP A 702 -24.36 51.15 23.00
C ASP A 702 -25.70 51.90 23.19
N SER A 703 -25.61 53.11 23.74
CA SER A 703 -26.68 54.13 23.76
C SER A 703 -26.13 55.54 23.46
N ASP A 704 -24.84 55.67 23.12
CA ASP A 704 -24.19 56.97 22.93
C ASP A 704 -23.04 57.05 21.90
N GLY A 705 -22.84 56.02 21.07
CA GLY A 705 -22.55 56.21 19.64
C GLY A 705 -21.12 56.56 19.23
N ASP A 706 -20.21 55.60 19.40
CA ASP A 706 -19.04 55.37 18.53
C ASP A 706 -18.21 54.10 18.83
N GLY A 707 -18.68 53.28 19.78
CA GLY A 707 -18.05 52.04 20.25
C GLY A 707 -16.78 52.22 21.07
#